data_AF-J6F4D0-F1
#
_entry.id   AF-J6F4D0-F1
#
_cell.length_a   1.000
_cell.length_b   1.000
_cell.length_c   1.000
_cell.angle_alpha   90.00
_cell.angle_beta   90.00
_cell.angle_gamma   90.00
#
_symmetry.space_group_name_H-M   'P 1'
#
loop_
_entity.id
_entity.type
_entity.pdbx_description
1 polymer ?
#
loop_
_entity_poly.entity_id
_entity_poly.type
_entity_poly.pdbx_seq_one_letter_code
_entity_poly.pdbx_strand_id
1 'polypeptide(L)'
;MDATSALGSGDSPRGWGPPPSTIREPPILCTDPGHEGEAPEGRELFISHLGAVDINPGVMAGALKSMEPPAKGDQMTAPRWEPMTAELWLGNIERYNSRFEPYEALVMLEVIEHLEPQLLSRFGVVTLGTYRPKLLLVSTPNFDFNSKFPHQHDDDTCPKGFADPTGRTDRVFRHSDHKCEMTSQEFREWAIAAASDWGYDVQIGGVGTSNKPSYYPDGSPVYATQTAVFRLASGIPMRSPRSVRTVDLPFMRGVSEAHHPHRLAGKFQFPATAVKAPGAPLSPEEVNKTVQEAFNASVRWVIALHSFPKSPISPPFLILSSKSNRMSAKSTFTPFELLRLPSKSALVEEFQGRKLDELRTPALILNRTAFAENCSHVAKAVEALGLEFRMHVKNGTRIQAESVSSPAGAGLIVSTLPEAWGIAESGLVEAGRVKDILYSMPVAADKMEDLTALEEKMRLPVLVMVDHPTQIQALTKAHKALGRKPWKCFVKINGGGNRAGVRPESDELGAVLDAIQGAESEGSVEMAGFYSHFGQSYASDGQEDAQTFFEGEVECVSKAAAFARSKGLKGPWVLSVGATPTIHAASSLDSTPNVQAEGDRLEYHAGCYCINDLQQLSTGVVPGRTAIRVLSSVVSSYPERKEALCDAGALSLSKDRGREPGFGQVSNKRGWRVGRVSQEHGILTHDEGSERDEISIGDRVQIIPQHACLTCACQPWIYVIDDKDPETVADVWVPWKGW
;
A
#
# COMPACT_ATOMS: atom_id res chain seq x y z
N MET A 1 49.34 -37.45 39.18
CA MET A 1 50.37 -36.53 38.67
C MET A 1 50.42 -36.71 37.17
N ASP A 2 50.31 -35.58 36.47
CA ASP A 2 50.58 -35.33 35.05
C ASP A 2 50.10 -36.32 33.99
N ALA A 3 49.35 -35.78 33.01
CA ALA A 3 49.65 -36.01 31.60
C ALA A 3 48.99 -34.93 30.73
N THR A 4 49.82 -33.96 30.35
CA THR A 4 49.71 -33.18 29.13
C THR A 4 49.75 -34.11 27.89
N SER A 5 48.81 -33.95 26.96
CA SER A 5 49.03 -33.86 25.50
C SER A 5 47.75 -34.16 24.69
N ALA A 6 47.23 -33.13 24.03
CA ALA A 6 46.67 -33.18 22.67
C ALA A 6 46.26 -31.75 22.27
N LEU A 7 47.13 -31.08 21.50
CA LEU A 7 46.79 -29.87 20.76
C LEU A 7 46.06 -30.29 19.48
N GLY A 8 44.87 -29.72 19.27
CA GLY A 8 44.10 -29.81 18.02
C GLY A 8 43.10 -28.66 17.97
N SER A 9 43.24 -27.82 16.95
CA SER A 9 42.40 -26.68 16.60
C SER A 9 40.90 -26.97 16.72
N GLY A 10 40.20 -26.20 17.56
CA GLY A 10 38.76 -26.26 17.75
C GLY A 10 38.16 -24.86 17.70
N ASP A 11 37.16 -24.72 16.83
CA ASP A 11 36.50 -23.51 16.38
C ASP A 11 36.09 -22.52 17.48
N SER A 12 36.28 -21.23 17.15
CA SER A 12 35.61 -20.11 17.79
C SER A 12 34.07 -20.32 17.82
N PRO A 13 33.37 -20.03 18.93
CA PRO A 13 31.92 -20.02 18.95
C PRO A 13 31.41 -19.03 17.91
N ARG A 14 30.52 -19.51 17.03
CA ARG A 14 29.92 -18.79 15.91
C ARG A 14 29.42 -17.42 16.36
N GLY A 15 29.90 -16.39 15.68
CA GLY A 15 29.50 -15.01 15.88
C GLY A 15 28.00 -14.83 15.66
N TRP A 16 27.37 -14.11 16.58
CA TRP A 16 26.03 -13.57 16.40
C TRP A 16 26.04 -12.70 15.13
N GLY A 17 25.15 -12.99 14.18
CA GLY A 17 24.95 -12.16 13.01
C GLY A 17 24.54 -10.73 13.40
N PRO A 18 24.69 -9.74 12.50
CA PRO A 18 24.24 -8.39 12.76
C PRO A 18 22.73 -8.40 13.07
N PRO A 19 22.24 -7.55 14.00
CA PRO A 19 20.81 -7.45 14.28
C PRO A 19 20.04 -7.13 12.99
N PRO A 20 18.80 -7.64 12.83
CA PRO A 20 17.99 -7.39 11.65
C PRO A 20 17.85 -5.88 11.43
N SER A 21 18.05 -5.44 10.19
CA SER A 21 17.85 -4.05 9.78
C SER A 21 16.43 -3.61 10.15
N THR A 22 16.31 -2.53 10.92
CA THR A 22 15.03 -1.86 11.15
C THR A 22 14.34 -1.61 9.81
N ILE A 23 13.15 -2.19 9.65
CA ILE A 23 12.27 -1.91 8.51
C ILE A 23 12.02 -0.40 8.53
N ARG A 24 12.38 0.32 7.46
CA ARG A 24 11.86 1.67 7.24
C ARG A 24 10.37 1.56 6.97
N GLU A 25 9.56 1.59 8.02
CA GLU A 25 8.14 1.85 7.87
C GLU A 25 7.92 3.32 7.49
N PRO A 26 6.99 3.63 6.57
CA PRO A 26 6.56 5.01 6.36
C PRO A 26 6.01 5.57 7.68
N PRO A 27 6.14 6.89 7.93
CA PRO A 27 5.68 7.50 9.19
C PRO A 27 4.19 7.21 9.42
N ILE A 28 3.85 6.83 10.65
CA ILE A 28 2.46 6.59 11.07
C ILE A 28 1.69 7.92 10.96
N LEU A 29 0.89 8.07 9.90
CA LEU A 29 -0.07 9.15 9.79
C LEU A 29 -1.22 8.87 10.77
N CYS A 30 -1.56 9.86 11.59
CA CYS A 30 -2.63 9.78 12.56
C CYS A 30 -3.98 9.66 11.81
N THR A 31 -4.53 8.46 11.68
CA THR A 31 -5.91 8.25 11.23
C THR A 31 -6.78 8.02 12.46
N ASP A 32 -7.46 9.07 12.92
CA ASP A 32 -8.51 8.95 13.94
C ASP A 32 -9.79 8.39 13.28
N PRO A 33 -10.50 7.38 13.81
CA PRO A 33 -11.60 6.71 13.11
C PRO A 33 -12.93 7.48 13.05
N GLY A 34 -12.95 8.80 13.31
CA GLY A 34 -14.20 9.58 13.45
C GLY A 34 -14.20 10.96 12.80
N HIS A 35 -13.15 11.33 12.06
CA HIS A 35 -13.10 12.58 11.30
C HIS A 35 -12.61 12.29 9.88
N GLU A 36 -13.55 11.99 8.99
CA GLU A 36 -13.33 12.08 7.54
C GLU A 36 -13.41 13.55 7.13
N GLY A 37 -12.36 14.29 7.45
CA GLY A 37 -12.03 15.57 6.84
C GLY A 37 -10.54 15.54 6.59
N GLU A 38 -10.14 15.76 5.34
CA GLU A 38 -8.78 16.03 4.83
C GLU A 38 -7.65 15.76 5.83
N ALA A 39 -6.75 14.80 5.52
CA ALA A 39 -5.42 14.81 6.13
C ALA A 39 -4.92 16.27 6.06
N PRO A 40 -4.66 16.95 7.20
CA PRO A 40 -4.51 18.39 7.19
C PRO A 40 -3.40 18.72 6.20
N GLU A 41 -3.75 19.46 5.14
CA GLU A 41 -2.77 19.95 4.17
C GLU A 41 -1.59 20.57 4.94
N GLY A 42 -0.39 20.03 4.75
CA GLY A 42 0.85 20.71 5.08
C GLY A 42 1.34 20.65 6.53
N ARG A 43 1.60 19.44 7.07
CA ARG A 43 2.64 19.30 8.10
C ARG A 43 3.56 18.13 7.81
N GLU A 44 4.51 18.31 6.90
CA GLU A 44 5.80 17.64 7.09
C GLU A 44 6.30 18.03 8.49
N LEU A 45 6.49 17.06 9.38
CA LEU A 45 7.01 17.30 10.72
C LEU A 45 8.50 17.67 10.59
N PHE A 46 8.79 18.97 10.51
CA PHE A 46 10.17 19.47 10.56
C PHE A 46 10.69 19.41 11.99
N ILE A 47 11.41 18.35 12.33
CA ILE A 47 12.06 18.22 13.64
C ILE A 47 13.16 19.29 13.75
N SER A 48 12.94 20.32 14.56
CA SER A 48 13.95 21.37 14.82
C SER A 48 14.93 21.01 15.93
N HIS A 49 14.52 20.11 16.83
CA HIS A 49 15.32 19.65 17.96
C HIS A 49 15.15 18.14 18.13
N LEU A 50 16.26 17.41 18.14
CA LEU A 50 16.34 16.00 18.43
C LEU A 50 17.23 15.78 19.66
N GLY A 51 16.70 15.10 20.66
CA GLY A 51 17.41 14.80 21.90
C GLY A 51 17.44 13.29 22.13
N ALA A 52 18.58 12.78 22.56
CA ALA A 52 18.73 11.41 23.04
C ALA A 52 19.35 11.42 24.44
N VAL A 53 18.91 10.50 25.28
CA VAL A 53 19.41 10.33 26.65
C VAL A 53 19.66 8.85 26.88
N ASP A 54 20.82 8.51 27.41
CA ASP A 54 21.15 7.14 27.79
C ASP A 54 22.03 7.17 29.05
N ILE A 55 21.89 6.15 29.89
CA ILE A 55 22.64 6.03 31.14
C ILE A 55 24.01 5.38 30.94
N ASN A 56 24.20 4.64 29.85
CA ASN A 56 25.38 3.85 29.60
C ASN A 56 26.47 4.67 28.85
N PRO A 57 27.61 4.99 29.50
CA PRO A 57 28.68 5.72 28.84
C PRO A 57 29.32 4.93 27.67
N GLY A 58 29.24 3.59 27.69
CA GLY A 58 29.86 2.72 26.69
C GLY A 58 29.25 2.82 25.29
N VAL A 59 27.98 3.21 25.18
CA VAL A 59 27.30 3.36 23.87
C VAL A 59 27.41 4.78 23.30
N MET A 60 27.87 5.74 24.10
CA MET A 60 27.94 7.16 23.72
C MET A 60 28.79 7.41 22.49
N ALA A 61 29.97 6.79 22.39
CA ALA A 61 30.88 7.03 21.27
C ALA A 61 30.27 6.59 19.92
N GLY A 62 29.59 5.44 19.90
CA GLY A 62 28.90 4.95 18.71
C GLY A 62 27.68 5.79 18.34
N ALA A 63 26.91 6.23 19.33
CA ALA A 63 25.77 7.12 19.14
C ALA A 63 26.20 8.49 18.60
N LEU A 64 27.24 9.10 19.18
CA LEU A 64 27.79 10.38 18.70
C LEU A 64 28.24 10.29 17.24
N LYS A 65 28.95 9.23 16.87
CA LYS A 65 29.38 9.00 15.49
C LYS A 65 28.19 8.89 14.53
N SER A 66 27.12 8.23 14.94
CA SER A 66 25.89 8.11 14.13
C SER A 66 25.11 9.44 14.00
N MET A 67 25.30 10.36 14.95
CA MET A 67 24.69 11.69 14.96
C MET A 67 25.53 12.77 14.26
N GLU A 68 26.75 12.45 13.82
CA GLU A 68 27.62 13.40 13.14
C GLU A 68 26.99 13.87 11.82
N PRO A 69 26.98 15.20 11.55
CA PRO A 69 26.54 15.69 10.26
C PRO A 69 27.52 15.25 9.17
N PRO A 70 27.06 15.08 7.92
CA PRO A 70 27.95 14.74 6.80
C PRO A 70 29.10 15.74 6.66
N ALA A 71 30.27 15.26 6.24
CA ALA A 71 31.43 16.12 6.02
C ALA A 71 31.13 17.19 4.94
N LYS A 72 31.74 18.38 5.06
CA LYS A 72 31.62 19.43 4.03
C LYS A 72 32.08 18.89 2.67
N GLY A 73 31.12 18.61 1.78
CA GLY A 73 31.37 18.05 0.45
C GLY A 73 30.64 16.74 0.17
N ASP A 74 30.20 16.02 1.21
CA ASP A 74 29.23 14.94 1.05
C ASP A 74 27.85 15.52 0.83
N GLN A 75 27.18 15.12 -0.26
CA GLN A 75 25.80 15.51 -0.52
C GLN A 75 24.94 15.05 0.66
N MET A 76 24.33 16.01 1.36
CA MET A 76 23.30 15.73 2.37
C MET A 76 22.18 14.95 1.66
N THR A 77 21.97 13.68 2.02
CA THR A 77 21.06 12.76 1.32
C THR A 77 19.59 13.20 1.36
N ALA A 78 19.26 14.19 2.18
CA ALA A 78 17.98 14.91 2.16
C ALA A 78 18.19 16.40 2.51
N PRO A 79 17.71 17.35 1.68
CA PRO A 79 17.74 18.77 2.02
C PRO A 79 16.83 19.07 3.21
N ARG A 80 17.27 19.93 4.12
CA ARG A 80 16.44 20.46 5.22
C ARG A 80 16.02 21.91 4.94
N TRP A 81 14.77 22.23 5.22
CA TRP A 81 14.21 23.59 5.11
C TRP A 81 14.45 24.43 6.37
N GLU A 82 14.52 23.77 7.53
CA GLU A 82 14.83 24.38 8.82
C GLU A 82 16.06 23.76 9.47
N PRO A 83 16.85 24.55 10.22
CA PRO A 83 17.97 24.01 10.97
C PRO A 83 17.47 23.03 12.04
N MET A 84 18.25 21.99 12.30
CA MET A 84 17.99 21.05 13.39
C MET A 84 19.18 20.96 14.32
N THR A 85 18.89 21.02 15.61
CA THR A 85 19.87 20.71 16.65
C THR A 85 19.68 19.26 17.09
N ALA A 86 20.75 18.47 17.11
CA ALA A 86 20.75 17.14 17.69
C ALA A 86 21.67 17.09 18.92
N GLU A 87 21.17 16.60 20.06
CA GLU A 87 21.91 16.55 21.32
C GLU A 87 21.86 15.14 21.92
N LEU A 88 23.00 14.66 22.41
CA LEU A 88 23.12 13.41 23.16
C LEU A 88 23.53 13.71 24.60
N TRP A 89 22.77 13.19 25.56
CA TRP A 89 22.97 13.39 26.98
C TRP A 89 23.27 12.07 27.68
N LEU A 90 24.33 12.04 28.47
CA LEU A 90 24.60 10.96 29.41
C LEU A 90 23.85 11.25 30.72
N GLY A 91 22.89 10.41 31.07
CA GLY A 91 22.12 10.59 32.30
C GLY A 91 20.99 9.59 32.47
N ASN A 92 20.38 9.61 33.65
CA ASN A 92 19.30 8.69 34.01
C ASN A 92 17.93 9.38 33.84
N ILE A 93 17.00 8.67 33.18
CA ILE A 93 15.62 9.12 32.92
C ILE A 93 14.80 9.37 34.20
N GLU A 94 15.23 8.86 35.36
CA GLU A 94 14.61 9.17 36.65
C GLU A 94 14.82 10.63 37.09
N ARG A 95 15.80 11.33 36.50
CA ARG A 95 16.19 12.68 36.90
C ARG A 95 15.57 13.71 35.99
N TYR A 96 15.02 14.75 36.59
CA TYR A 96 14.56 15.91 35.86
C TYR A 96 15.74 16.68 35.27
N ASN A 97 15.59 17.12 34.03
CA ASN A 97 16.45 18.06 33.34
C ASN A 97 15.56 19.07 32.62
N SER A 98 15.67 20.34 33.02
CA SER A 98 14.87 21.43 32.45
C SER A 98 15.01 21.59 30.93
N ARG A 99 16.11 21.09 30.34
CA ARG A 99 16.34 21.05 28.89
C ARG A 99 15.38 20.14 28.14
N PHE A 100 14.73 19.18 28.81
CA PHE A 100 13.81 18.24 28.18
C PHE A 100 12.35 18.70 28.20
N GLU A 101 11.99 19.72 29.01
CA GLU A 101 10.62 20.29 29.02
C GLU A 101 10.10 20.78 27.66
N PRO A 102 10.92 21.39 26.78
CA PRO A 102 10.41 21.90 25.50
C PRO A 102 10.09 20.82 24.46
N TYR A 103 10.44 19.55 24.71
CA TYR A 103 10.20 18.48 23.74
C TYR A 103 8.71 18.13 23.67
N GLU A 104 8.15 18.26 22.47
CA GLU A 104 6.72 18.03 22.23
C GLU A 104 6.37 16.54 22.12
N ALA A 105 7.34 15.70 21.80
CA ALA A 105 7.19 14.26 21.69
C ALA A 105 8.37 13.53 22.36
N LEU A 106 8.07 12.46 23.09
CA LEU A 106 9.05 11.56 23.68
C LEU A 106 8.81 10.14 23.16
N VAL A 107 9.90 9.41 22.93
CA VAL A 107 9.87 8.02 22.44
C VAL A 107 10.78 7.18 23.33
N MET A 108 10.24 6.10 23.87
CA MET A 108 10.90 5.20 24.81
C MET A 108 10.69 3.77 24.31
N LEU A 109 11.63 3.32 23.48
CA LEU A 109 11.61 1.98 22.90
C LEU A 109 12.42 1.06 23.81
N GLU A 110 11.74 0.06 24.37
CA GLU A 110 12.37 -0.96 25.20
C GLU A 110 13.15 -0.35 26.40
N VAL A 111 12.45 0.48 27.19
CA VAL A 111 13.05 1.23 28.32
C VAL A 111 12.46 0.82 29.66
N ILE A 112 11.14 0.68 29.74
CA ILE A 112 10.44 0.55 31.03
C ILE A 112 10.70 -0.79 31.71
N GLU A 113 11.01 -1.84 30.95
CA GLU A 113 11.38 -3.17 31.43
C GLU A 113 12.71 -3.17 32.18
N HIS A 114 13.59 -2.20 31.93
CA HIS A 114 14.86 -2.05 32.64
C HIS A 114 14.72 -1.26 33.94
N LEU A 115 13.52 -0.71 34.22
CA LEU A 115 13.27 0.06 35.42
C LEU A 115 12.84 -0.82 36.58
N GLU A 116 13.49 -0.65 37.73
CA GLU A 116 12.98 -1.23 38.97
C GLU A 116 11.56 -0.71 39.25
N PRO A 117 10.69 -1.50 39.89
CA PRO A 117 9.28 -1.13 40.10
C PRO A 117 9.09 0.21 40.80
N GLN A 118 9.95 0.53 41.76
CA GLN A 118 9.94 1.83 42.46
C GLN A 118 10.35 2.98 41.53
N LEU A 119 11.19 2.73 40.53
CA LEU A 119 11.59 3.69 39.50
C LEU A 119 10.52 3.83 38.42
N LEU A 120 9.81 2.77 38.06
CA LEU A 120 8.68 2.82 37.14
C LEU A 120 7.53 3.68 37.68
N SER A 121 7.31 3.71 39.00
CA SER A 121 6.37 4.68 39.60
C SER A 121 6.86 6.13 39.49
N ARG A 122 8.18 6.37 39.55
CA ARG A 122 8.79 7.70 39.37
C ARG A 122 8.75 8.17 37.92
N PHE A 123 8.85 7.24 36.99
CA PHE A 123 8.82 7.49 35.55
C PHE A 123 7.60 8.30 35.12
N GLY A 124 6.41 7.93 35.59
CA GLY A 124 5.17 8.65 35.25
C GLY A 124 5.20 10.10 35.73
N VAL A 125 5.73 10.34 36.93
CA VAL A 125 5.84 11.68 37.52
C VAL A 125 6.75 12.59 36.69
N VAL A 126 7.96 12.12 36.36
CA VAL A 126 8.95 12.93 35.62
C VAL A 126 8.52 13.09 34.16
N THR A 127 8.08 12.02 33.50
CA THR A 127 7.81 12.02 32.07
C THR A 127 6.45 12.63 31.74
N LEU A 128 5.35 12.09 32.28
CA LEU A 128 3.98 12.54 31.97
C LEU A 128 3.59 13.77 32.79
N GLY A 129 4.09 13.87 34.02
CA GLY A 129 3.79 14.97 34.93
C GLY A 129 4.66 16.21 34.74
N THR A 130 5.99 16.05 34.78
CA THR A 130 6.92 17.18 34.74
C THR A 130 7.26 17.65 33.32
N TYR A 131 7.80 16.76 32.47
CA TYR A 131 8.11 17.08 31.07
C TYR A 131 6.86 17.29 30.24
N ARG A 132 5.83 16.47 30.48
CA ARG A 132 4.48 16.63 29.94
C ARG A 132 4.44 16.82 28.42
N PRO A 133 5.00 15.89 27.62
CA PRO A 133 4.99 16.01 26.16
C PRO A 133 3.55 15.93 25.61
N LYS A 134 3.32 16.44 24.40
CA LYS A 134 2.04 16.24 23.70
C LYS A 134 1.84 14.78 23.31
N LEU A 135 2.94 14.08 23.03
CA LEU A 135 2.97 12.69 22.61
C LEU A 135 4.05 11.93 23.38
N LEU A 136 3.70 10.78 23.96
CA LEU A 136 4.66 9.81 24.49
C LEU A 136 4.39 8.44 23.87
N LEU A 137 5.41 7.84 23.24
CA LEU A 137 5.38 6.44 22.79
C LEU A 137 6.24 5.59 23.73
N VAL A 138 5.66 4.54 24.29
CA VAL A 138 6.35 3.53 25.09
C VAL A 138 6.22 2.17 24.42
N SER A 139 7.31 1.42 24.31
CA SER A 139 7.28 -0.02 23.98
C SER A 139 7.93 -0.85 25.08
N THR A 140 7.50 -2.10 25.22
CA THR A 140 8.09 -3.07 26.14
C THR A 140 7.77 -4.51 25.68
N PRO A 141 8.59 -5.52 26.00
CA PRO A 141 8.30 -6.92 25.70
C PRO A 141 6.96 -7.39 26.28
N ASN A 142 6.24 -8.23 25.53
CA ASN A 142 5.02 -8.87 26.03
C ASN A 142 5.29 -10.23 26.68
N PHE A 143 5.10 -10.37 27.98
CA PHE A 143 5.29 -11.65 28.65
C PHE A 143 4.36 -12.74 28.10
N ASP A 144 3.12 -12.43 27.72
CA ASP A 144 2.16 -13.45 27.22
C ASP A 144 2.65 -14.10 25.93
N PHE A 145 3.43 -13.36 25.15
CA PHE A 145 4.04 -13.84 23.92
C PHE A 145 5.23 -14.78 24.19
N ASN A 146 5.79 -14.81 25.41
CA ASN A 146 6.93 -15.67 25.72
C ASN A 146 6.60 -17.16 25.57
N SER A 147 5.33 -17.54 25.76
CA SER A 147 4.80 -18.88 25.50
C SER A 147 4.99 -19.36 24.05
N LYS A 148 5.26 -18.45 23.11
CA LYS A 148 5.50 -18.76 21.70
C LYS A 148 6.95 -19.09 21.39
N PHE A 149 7.88 -18.85 22.31
CA PHE A 149 9.27 -19.30 22.16
C PHE A 149 9.38 -20.81 22.47
N PRO A 150 10.30 -21.55 21.82
CA PRO A 150 10.50 -22.97 22.07
C PRO A 150 10.84 -23.24 23.54
N HIS A 151 10.26 -24.28 24.14
CA HIS A 151 10.65 -24.70 25.48
C HIS A 151 12.03 -25.35 25.47
N GLN A 152 12.75 -25.25 26.58
CA GLN A 152 14.12 -25.77 26.72
C GLN A 152 14.25 -27.27 26.45
N HIS A 153 13.16 -28.04 26.56
CA HIS A 153 13.15 -29.47 26.27
C HIS A 153 12.94 -29.80 24.79
N ASP A 154 12.57 -28.82 23.97
CA ASP A 154 12.25 -28.99 22.56
C ASP A 154 13.42 -28.61 21.63
N ASP A 155 14.43 -27.88 22.12
CA ASP A 155 15.60 -27.43 21.34
C ASP A 155 16.82 -27.07 22.22
N ASP A 156 17.94 -27.79 22.04
CA ASP A 156 19.20 -27.60 22.77
C ASP A 156 19.92 -26.26 22.48
N THR A 157 19.45 -25.51 21.47
CA THR A 157 20.00 -24.20 21.11
C THR A 157 19.21 -23.01 21.67
N CYS A 158 18.07 -23.26 22.33
CA CYS A 158 17.23 -22.21 22.89
C CYS A 158 17.93 -21.51 24.08
N PRO A 159 18.11 -20.17 24.08
CA PRO A 159 18.67 -19.46 25.23
C PRO A 159 17.84 -19.77 26.48
N LYS A 160 18.52 -20.14 27.58
CA LYS A 160 17.84 -20.23 28.89
C LYS A 160 17.30 -18.84 29.20
N GLY A 161 15.98 -18.68 29.14
CA GLY A 161 15.36 -17.46 29.64
C GLY A 161 15.80 -17.19 31.08
N PHE A 162 15.73 -15.93 31.49
CA PHE A 162 16.34 -15.46 32.74
C PHE A 162 15.26 -15.39 33.82
N ALA A 163 15.45 -16.08 34.94
CA ALA A 163 14.53 -15.92 36.08
C ALA A 163 14.43 -14.44 36.47
N ASP A 164 13.26 -13.99 36.89
CA ASP A 164 13.03 -12.63 37.38
C ASP A 164 14.13 -12.22 38.38
N PRO A 165 15.02 -11.28 38.00
CA PRO A 165 16.18 -10.95 38.82
C PRO A 165 15.80 -10.24 40.12
N THR A 166 14.54 -9.78 40.24
CA THR A 166 14.00 -9.16 41.45
C THR A 166 13.41 -10.18 42.43
N GLY A 167 13.21 -11.43 42.00
CA GLY A 167 12.60 -12.50 42.80
C GLY A 167 11.12 -12.27 43.15
N ARG A 168 10.45 -11.32 42.50
CA ARG A 168 9.05 -10.96 42.77
C ARG A 168 8.07 -11.94 42.14
N THR A 169 8.47 -12.56 41.04
CA THR A 169 7.74 -13.60 40.35
C THR A 169 8.64 -14.81 40.12
N ASP A 170 8.02 -15.95 39.82
CA ASP A 170 8.68 -17.16 39.34
C ASP A 170 8.78 -17.19 37.79
N ARG A 171 8.49 -16.06 37.13
CA ARG A 171 8.50 -15.92 35.66
C ARG A 171 9.92 -15.90 35.10
N VAL A 172 10.00 -16.28 33.83
CA VAL A 172 11.25 -16.32 33.05
C VAL A 172 11.20 -15.23 31.96
N PHE A 173 12.11 -14.27 32.04
CA PHE A 173 12.26 -13.13 31.15
C PHE A 173 13.15 -13.45 29.94
N ARG A 174 12.96 -12.71 28.85
CA ARG A 174 13.72 -12.81 27.60
C ARG A 174 15.15 -12.33 27.71
N HIS A 175 15.42 -11.41 28.64
CA HIS A 175 16.73 -10.81 28.80
C HIS A 175 17.12 -10.70 30.27
N SER A 176 18.40 -10.93 30.57
CA SER A 176 18.92 -10.95 31.95
C SER A 176 18.82 -9.59 32.66
N ASP A 177 18.76 -8.51 31.88
CA ASP A 177 18.73 -7.16 32.43
C ASP A 177 17.31 -6.63 32.67
N HIS A 178 16.26 -7.32 32.22
CA HIS A 178 14.89 -6.90 32.49
C HIS A 178 14.57 -7.01 33.99
N LYS A 179 14.03 -5.95 34.57
CA LYS A 179 13.53 -5.87 35.94
C LYS A 179 12.02 -6.16 36.01
N CYS A 180 11.33 -6.09 34.87
CA CYS A 180 9.97 -6.59 34.70
C CYS A 180 9.69 -6.99 33.25
N GLU A 181 8.82 -7.96 33.04
CA GLU A 181 8.16 -8.21 31.76
C GLU A 181 6.66 -8.33 32.03
N MET A 182 5.90 -7.34 31.55
CA MET A 182 4.48 -7.26 31.83
C MET A 182 3.68 -8.18 30.91
N THR A 183 2.64 -8.82 31.45
CA THR A 183 1.57 -9.40 30.64
C THR A 183 0.81 -8.32 29.88
N SER A 184 -0.03 -8.71 28.93
CA SER A 184 -0.90 -7.79 28.20
C SER A 184 -1.87 -7.07 29.14
N GLN A 185 -2.30 -7.75 30.21
CA GLN A 185 -3.16 -7.17 31.22
C GLN A 185 -2.39 -6.19 32.12
N GLU A 186 -1.23 -6.58 32.66
CA GLU A 186 -0.41 -5.74 33.54
C GLU A 186 -0.01 -4.43 32.84
N PHE A 187 0.41 -4.52 31.57
CA PHE A 187 0.79 -3.35 30.78
C PHE A 187 -0.41 -2.42 30.50
N ARG A 188 -1.57 -3.00 30.16
CA ARG A 188 -2.80 -2.25 29.94
C ARG A 188 -3.24 -1.50 31.20
N GLU A 189 -3.27 -2.17 32.34
CA GLU A 189 -3.64 -1.56 33.63
C GLU A 189 -2.68 -0.44 34.00
N TRP A 190 -1.37 -0.66 33.88
CA TRP A 190 -0.35 0.37 34.11
C TRP A 190 -0.53 1.58 33.18
N ALA A 191 -0.71 1.35 31.88
CA ALA A 191 -0.82 2.42 30.90
C ALA A 191 -2.08 3.26 31.11
N ILE A 192 -3.23 2.63 31.39
CA ILE A 192 -4.48 3.34 31.68
C ILE A 192 -4.36 4.15 32.97
N ALA A 193 -3.77 3.59 34.02
CA ALA A 193 -3.57 4.30 35.28
C ALA A 193 -2.64 5.52 35.08
N ALA A 194 -1.50 5.34 34.42
CA ALA A 194 -0.55 6.41 34.14
C ALA A 194 -1.16 7.53 33.28
N ALA A 195 -2.02 7.18 32.32
CA ALA A 195 -2.72 8.17 31.49
C ALA A 195 -3.73 8.99 32.31
N SER A 196 -4.54 8.29 33.12
CA SER A 196 -5.55 8.90 33.99
C SER A 196 -4.93 9.86 35.02
N ASP A 197 -3.80 9.48 35.65
CA ASP A 197 -3.15 10.28 36.68
C ASP A 197 -2.65 11.64 36.18
N TRP A 198 -2.34 11.75 34.88
CA TRP A 198 -1.68 12.94 34.32
C TRP A 198 -2.47 13.65 33.22
N GLY A 199 -3.66 13.16 32.87
CA GLY A 199 -4.57 13.77 31.89
C GLY A 199 -4.18 13.48 30.43
N TYR A 200 -3.85 12.22 30.14
CA TYR A 200 -3.59 11.72 28.80
C TYR A 200 -4.67 10.75 28.36
N ASP A 201 -4.91 10.70 27.05
CA ASP A 201 -5.58 9.59 26.39
C ASP A 201 -4.50 8.56 26.00
N VAL A 202 -4.78 7.26 26.15
CA VAL A 202 -3.81 6.21 25.83
C VAL A 202 -4.38 5.19 24.84
N GLN A 203 -3.64 4.94 23.77
CA GLN A 203 -3.90 3.89 22.80
C GLN A 203 -2.89 2.76 23.00
N ILE A 204 -3.39 1.55 23.31
CA ILE A 204 -2.56 0.36 23.51
C ILE A 204 -2.60 -0.50 22.25
N GLY A 205 -1.44 -0.99 21.82
CA GLY A 205 -1.26 -1.86 20.67
C GLY A 205 0.00 -2.72 20.83
N GLY A 206 0.62 -3.12 19.72
CA GLY A 206 1.89 -3.82 19.75
C GLY A 206 2.46 -4.11 18.37
N VAL A 207 3.66 -4.69 18.36
CA VAL A 207 4.43 -5.03 17.16
C VAL A 207 4.78 -6.51 17.16
N GLY A 208 4.61 -7.14 15.99
CA GLY A 208 4.93 -8.55 15.74
C GLY A 208 3.85 -9.50 16.28
N THR A 209 3.11 -10.18 15.42
CA THR A 209 2.11 -11.18 15.80
C THR A 209 2.59 -12.59 15.44
N SER A 210 2.14 -13.60 16.19
CA SER A 210 2.42 -15.00 15.86
C SER A 210 1.41 -15.50 14.82
N ASN A 211 1.88 -16.29 13.85
CA ASN A 211 1.05 -17.02 12.90
C ASN A 211 0.43 -18.31 13.50
N LYS A 212 0.79 -18.68 14.74
CA LYS A 212 0.18 -19.79 15.47
C LYS A 212 -1.00 -19.26 16.30
N PRO A 213 -2.16 -19.96 16.34
CA PRO A 213 -3.34 -19.50 17.07
C PRO A 213 -3.01 -19.15 18.53
N SER A 214 -3.58 -18.04 19.02
CA SER A 214 -3.43 -17.62 20.42
C SER A 214 -4.02 -18.70 21.34
N TYR A 215 -3.37 -18.97 22.48
CA TYR A 215 -3.88 -19.89 23.50
C TYR A 215 -5.07 -19.28 24.27
N TYR A 216 -5.31 -17.97 24.12
CA TYR A 216 -6.35 -17.24 24.84
C TYR A 216 -7.67 -17.20 24.06
N PRO A 217 -8.81 -17.36 24.75
CA PRO A 217 -10.12 -17.66 24.14
C PRO A 217 -10.84 -16.48 23.46
N ASP A 218 -10.28 -15.27 23.46
CA ASP A 218 -10.97 -14.06 23.00
C ASP A 218 -10.65 -13.64 21.54
N GLY A 219 -9.72 -14.33 20.87
CA GLY A 219 -9.38 -14.07 19.46
C GLY A 219 -8.54 -12.81 19.21
N SER A 220 -8.08 -12.12 20.26
CA SER A 220 -7.23 -10.92 20.13
C SER A 220 -5.79 -11.30 19.74
N PRO A 221 -5.11 -10.55 18.83
CA PRO A 221 -3.71 -10.80 18.51
C PRO A 221 -2.81 -10.52 19.72
N VAL A 222 -1.97 -11.49 20.09
CA VAL A 222 -0.89 -11.30 21.07
C VAL A 222 0.34 -10.80 20.33
N TYR A 223 0.82 -9.61 20.71
CA TYR A 223 2.01 -9.00 20.11
C TYR A 223 3.29 -9.42 20.85
N ALA A 224 4.40 -9.54 20.12
CA ALA A 224 5.72 -9.83 20.68
C ALA A 224 6.23 -8.67 21.55
N THR A 225 6.00 -7.45 21.10
CA THR A 225 6.24 -6.20 21.83
C THR A 225 4.91 -5.48 21.99
N GLN A 226 4.62 -4.95 23.17
CA GLN A 226 3.45 -4.13 23.42
C GLN A 226 3.82 -2.65 23.29
N THR A 227 2.86 -1.82 22.86
CA THR A 227 3.06 -0.38 22.70
C THR A 227 1.94 0.41 23.35
N ALA A 228 2.26 1.54 23.98
CA ALA A 228 1.30 2.52 24.47
C ALA A 228 1.63 3.90 23.91
N VAL A 229 0.65 4.52 23.26
CA VAL A 229 0.73 5.89 22.72
C VAL A 229 -0.12 6.79 23.60
N PHE A 230 0.52 7.66 24.38
CA PHE A 230 -0.14 8.65 25.22
C PHE A 230 -0.24 9.97 24.48
N ARG A 231 -1.44 10.55 24.41
CA ARG A 231 -1.72 11.87 23.83
C ARG A 231 -2.26 12.78 24.92
N LEU A 232 -1.67 13.96 25.08
CA LEU A 232 -2.13 14.91 26.10
C LEU A 232 -3.55 15.37 25.75
N ALA A 233 -4.50 15.17 26.67
CA ALA A 233 -5.92 15.44 26.40
C ALA A 233 -6.18 16.93 26.11
N SER A 234 -7.17 17.21 25.24
CA SER A 234 -7.53 18.58 24.87
C SER A 234 -7.97 19.42 26.07
N GLY A 235 -7.51 20.68 26.15
CA GLY A 235 -7.87 21.59 27.25
C GLY A 235 -6.95 21.51 28.48
N ILE A 236 -5.99 20.59 28.47
CA ILE A 236 -4.96 20.47 29.49
C ILE A 236 -3.78 21.42 29.19
N PRO A 237 -3.27 22.21 30.17
CA PRO A 237 -2.13 23.08 29.95
C PRO A 237 -0.86 22.33 29.52
N MET A 238 -0.18 22.84 28.49
CA MET A 238 1.09 22.28 27.99
C MET A 238 2.26 22.42 28.97
N ARG A 239 2.15 23.34 29.94
CA ARG A 239 3.13 23.45 31.02
C ARG A 239 2.56 22.83 32.28
N SER A 240 3.36 21.97 32.91
CA SER A 240 3.09 21.45 34.24
C SER A 240 2.81 22.59 35.24
N PRO A 241 1.76 22.48 36.09
CA PRO A 241 1.48 23.47 37.13
C PRO A 241 2.70 23.76 38.00
N ARG A 242 2.84 24.99 38.51
CA ARG A 242 3.95 25.36 39.40
C ARG A 242 4.09 24.39 40.57
N SER A 243 2.99 23.88 41.12
CA SER A 243 2.98 22.88 42.19
C SER A 243 3.72 21.58 41.83
N VAL A 244 3.65 21.10 40.59
CA VAL A 244 4.39 19.89 40.15
C VAL A 244 5.89 20.18 39.99
N ARG A 245 6.26 21.44 39.74
CA ARG A 245 7.64 21.90 39.57
C ARG A 245 8.33 22.28 40.89
N THR A 246 7.56 22.64 41.91
CA THR A 246 8.05 23.15 43.20
C THR A 246 7.82 22.21 44.38
N VAL A 247 7.03 21.14 44.20
CA VAL A 247 6.92 20.11 45.23
C VAL A 247 8.22 19.33 45.23
N ASP A 248 9.02 19.50 46.30
CA ASP A 248 9.95 18.45 46.72
C ASP A 248 9.10 17.21 46.94
N LEU A 249 9.09 16.33 45.93
CA LEU A 249 8.45 15.04 46.06
C LEU A 249 9.00 14.38 47.34
N PRO A 250 8.20 13.67 48.15
CA PRO A 250 8.64 13.14 49.46
C PRO A 250 9.95 12.32 49.41
N PHE A 251 10.30 11.84 48.22
CA PHE A 251 11.45 11.03 47.83
C PHE A 251 12.57 11.81 47.10
N MET A 252 12.45 13.13 46.97
CA MET A 252 13.40 14.07 46.34
C MET A 252 14.04 15.04 47.35
N ARG A 253 14.09 14.71 48.65
CA ARG A 253 14.78 15.55 49.64
C ARG A 253 16.25 15.76 49.25
N GLY A 254 16.61 16.99 48.86
CA GLY A 254 17.99 17.44 48.71
C GLY A 254 18.63 17.28 47.32
N VAL A 255 17.88 16.94 46.27
CA VAL A 255 18.45 16.77 44.92
C VAL A 255 18.50 18.10 44.16
N SER A 256 19.48 18.94 44.50
CA SER A 256 19.97 19.97 43.59
C SER A 256 20.50 19.30 42.30
N GLU A 257 20.36 19.96 41.13
CA GLU A 257 21.02 19.56 39.84
C GLU A 257 22.50 19.17 40.02
N ALA A 258 23.14 19.62 41.10
CA ALA A 258 24.54 19.42 41.44
C ALA A 258 24.97 17.97 41.74
N HIS A 259 24.06 17.03 42.02
CA HIS A 259 24.47 15.70 42.53
C HIS A 259 24.53 14.56 41.52
N HIS A 260 24.26 14.77 40.22
CA HIS A 260 24.67 13.93 39.06
C HIS A 260 24.02 14.57 37.81
N PRO A 261 24.57 15.66 37.26
CA PRO A 261 23.94 16.37 36.16
C PRO A 261 23.91 15.49 34.91
N HIS A 262 22.78 15.49 34.20
CA HIS A 262 22.76 15.06 32.81
C HIS A 262 23.91 15.77 32.08
N ARG A 263 24.88 15.01 31.61
CA ARG A 263 26.07 15.56 30.97
C ARG A 263 25.84 15.55 29.47
N LEU A 264 25.89 16.73 28.84
CA LEU A 264 25.88 16.81 27.39
C LEU A 264 27.13 16.09 26.86
N ALA A 265 26.92 14.96 26.19
CA ALA A 265 27.97 14.14 25.59
C ALA A 265 28.38 14.70 24.22
N GLY A 266 27.42 15.26 23.47
CA GLY A 266 27.69 15.94 22.21
C GLY A 266 26.48 16.67 21.66
N LYS A 267 26.76 17.63 20.78
CA LYS A 267 25.76 18.47 20.13
C LYS A 267 26.17 18.72 18.69
N PHE A 268 25.25 18.45 17.78
CA PHE A 268 25.42 18.62 16.34
C PHE A 268 24.40 19.62 15.81
N GLN A 269 24.84 20.41 14.82
CA GLN A 269 24.00 21.36 14.11
C GLN A 269 23.85 20.87 12.68
N PHE A 270 22.61 20.65 12.27
CA PHE A 270 22.23 20.37 10.91
C PHE A 270 21.69 21.68 10.34
N PRO A 271 22.49 22.44 9.57
CA PRO A 271 22.01 23.70 9.03
C PRO A 271 20.85 23.45 8.06
N ALA A 272 19.96 24.42 7.94
CA ALA A 272 19.09 24.46 6.79
C ALA A 272 19.95 24.47 5.52
N THR A 273 19.50 23.78 4.49
CA THR A 273 20.12 23.87 3.16
C THR A 273 20.13 25.33 2.77
N ALA A 274 21.30 25.90 2.48
CA ALA A 274 21.47 27.34 2.37
C ALA A 274 20.61 27.93 1.24
N VAL A 275 19.42 28.42 1.58
CA VAL A 275 18.77 29.51 0.86
C VAL A 275 19.29 30.79 1.49
N LYS A 276 19.93 31.65 0.69
CA LYS A 276 20.43 32.95 1.16
C LYS A 276 19.26 33.77 1.71
N ALA A 277 19.24 33.93 3.04
CA ALA A 277 18.38 34.79 3.86
C ALA A 277 16.86 34.56 3.77
N PRO A 278 16.11 34.71 4.89
CA PRO A 278 14.66 34.57 4.87
C PRO A 278 14.02 35.74 4.12
N GLY A 279 13.28 35.44 3.04
CA GLY A 279 12.27 36.34 2.48
C GLY A 279 12.54 36.97 1.10
N ALA A 280 13.66 36.68 0.44
CA ALA A 280 13.87 37.08 -0.96
C ALA A 280 13.68 35.86 -1.88
N PRO A 281 12.70 35.84 -2.80
CA PRO A 281 12.61 34.77 -3.79
C PRO A 281 13.86 34.80 -4.67
N LEU A 282 14.49 33.64 -4.86
CA LEU A 282 15.58 33.48 -5.82
C LEU A 282 15.08 33.84 -7.22
N SER A 283 15.92 34.51 -8.01
CA SER A 283 15.57 34.76 -9.41
C SER A 283 15.42 33.42 -10.16
N PRO A 284 14.57 33.33 -11.19
CA PRO A 284 14.41 32.10 -11.98
C PRO A 284 15.74 31.55 -12.53
N GLU A 285 16.69 32.43 -12.81
CA GLU A 285 18.05 32.09 -13.27
C GLU A 285 18.90 31.47 -12.15
N GLU A 286 18.77 31.96 -10.91
CA GLU A 286 19.44 31.38 -9.75
C GLU A 286 18.83 30.03 -9.37
N VAL A 287 17.50 29.89 -9.44
CA VAL A 287 16.82 28.59 -9.26
C VAL A 287 17.31 27.61 -10.30
N ASN A 288 17.33 28.00 -11.57
CA ASN A 288 17.85 27.15 -12.65
C ASN A 288 19.31 26.77 -12.42
N LYS A 289 20.14 27.70 -11.98
CA LYS A 289 21.55 27.44 -11.70
C LYS A 289 21.73 26.48 -10.52
N THR A 290 20.98 26.64 -9.42
CA THR A 290 21.03 25.73 -8.27
C THR A 290 20.53 24.33 -8.63
N VAL A 291 19.45 24.25 -9.42
CA VAL A 291 18.96 22.97 -9.97
C VAL A 291 20.04 22.36 -10.88
N GLN A 292 20.61 23.12 -11.80
CA GLN A 292 21.69 22.64 -12.68
C GLN A 292 22.94 22.21 -11.91
N GLU A 293 23.36 22.93 -10.87
CA GLU A 293 24.52 22.57 -10.05
C GLU A 293 24.25 21.32 -9.20
N ALA A 294 23.04 21.19 -8.63
CA ALA A 294 22.61 19.99 -7.93
C ALA A 294 22.55 18.77 -8.85
N PHE A 295 22.10 18.95 -10.10
CA PHE A 295 22.04 17.89 -11.11
C PHE A 295 23.41 17.59 -11.77
N ASN A 296 24.28 18.58 -11.95
CA ASN A 296 25.62 18.42 -12.54
C ASN A 296 26.65 17.88 -11.54
N ALA A 297 26.46 18.08 -10.23
CA ALA A 297 27.36 17.52 -9.21
C ALA A 297 27.23 15.98 -9.08
N SER A 298 26.12 15.40 -9.55
CA SER A 298 25.89 13.95 -9.49
C SER A 298 26.11 13.23 -10.83
N VAL A 299 26.41 13.93 -11.93
CA VAL A 299 26.49 13.28 -13.24
C VAL A 299 27.46 13.99 -14.21
N ARG A 300 28.56 13.32 -14.59
CA ARG A 300 29.32 13.65 -15.80
C ARG A 300 28.57 13.11 -17.03
N TRP A 301 27.76 13.94 -17.68
CA TRP A 301 27.47 13.79 -19.11
C TRP A 301 27.66 15.13 -19.79
N VAL A 302 28.65 15.19 -20.68
CA VAL A 302 28.88 16.31 -21.59
C VAL A 302 27.99 16.10 -22.81
N ILE A 303 27.11 17.06 -23.11
CA ILE A 303 26.56 17.23 -24.46
C ILE A 303 26.80 18.68 -24.88
N ALA A 304 27.62 18.85 -25.92
CA ALA A 304 27.90 20.12 -26.54
C ALA A 304 26.73 20.55 -27.44
N LEU A 305 26.25 21.78 -27.27
CA LEU A 305 25.29 22.42 -28.18
C LEU A 305 26.03 23.33 -29.16
N HIS A 306 25.89 23.08 -30.47
CA HIS A 306 26.19 24.05 -31.52
C HIS A 306 24.92 24.78 -31.93
N SER A 307 25.05 26.10 -32.08
CA SER A 307 24.03 27.11 -32.32
C SER A 307 23.65 27.23 -33.81
N PHE A 308 22.42 27.70 -34.11
CA PHE A 308 22.07 28.89 -34.95
C PHE A 308 20.55 28.93 -35.32
N PRO A 309 19.97 30.08 -35.79
CA PRO A 309 18.78 30.65 -35.15
C PRO A 309 17.63 31.08 -36.09
N LYS A 310 16.62 31.71 -35.46
CA LYS A 310 15.61 32.67 -35.96
C LYS A 310 14.28 32.12 -36.50
N SER A 311 13.21 32.59 -35.84
CA SER A 311 11.78 32.64 -36.20
C SER A 311 11.52 33.55 -37.44
N PRO A 312 10.28 33.80 -37.93
CA PRO A 312 8.94 33.47 -37.41
C PRO A 312 7.91 33.01 -38.49
N ILE A 313 6.65 32.74 -38.09
CA ILE A 313 5.35 33.13 -38.71
C ILE A 313 4.23 32.16 -38.25
N SER A 314 3.21 32.70 -37.57
CA SER A 314 1.88 32.08 -37.34
C SER A 314 0.96 32.31 -38.56
N PRO A 315 -0.17 31.59 -38.75
CA PRO A 315 -1.43 31.96 -38.05
C PRO A 315 -2.39 30.73 -37.85
N PRO A 316 -3.70 30.88 -37.57
CA PRO A 316 -4.29 30.65 -36.25
C PRO A 316 -5.32 29.50 -36.20
N PHE A 317 -5.57 28.90 -35.03
CA PHE A 317 -6.82 28.18 -34.80
C PHE A 317 -7.57 28.72 -33.58
N LEU A 318 -8.82 29.08 -33.87
CA LEU A 318 -9.89 29.55 -33.00
C LEU A 318 -10.08 28.65 -31.76
N ILE A 319 -10.08 29.23 -30.57
CA ILE A 319 -10.81 28.67 -29.42
C ILE A 319 -12.07 29.51 -29.25
N LEU A 320 -13.21 28.91 -29.55
CA LEU A 320 -14.53 29.49 -29.28
C LEU A 320 -14.73 29.56 -27.76
N SER A 321 -14.77 30.78 -27.24
CA SER A 321 -15.21 31.08 -25.88
C SER A 321 -16.74 31.00 -25.83
N SER A 322 -17.28 30.01 -25.12
CA SER A 322 -18.64 30.12 -24.56
C SER A 322 -18.53 30.37 -23.07
N LYS A 323 -18.69 31.65 -22.69
CA LYS A 323 -18.95 32.04 -21.30
C LYS A 323 -20.31 31.46 -20.89
N SER A 324 -20.28 30.47 -20.00
CA SER A 324 -21.42 30.12 -19.14
C SER A 324 -20.95 30.30 -17.70
N ASN A 325 -21.72 31.07 -16.93
CA ASN A 325 -21.48 31.39 -15.52
C ASN A 325 -21.25 30.13 -14.69
N ARG A 326 -20.00 29.77 -14.40
CA ARG A 326 -19.66 28.78 -13.36
C ARG A 326 -19.46 29.51 -12.03
N MET A 327 -20.48 29.46 -11.17
CA MET A 327 -20.29 29.71 -9.75
C MET A 327 -20.17 28.38 -9.00
N SER A 328 -19.16 28.31 -8.13
CA SER A 328 -18.96 27.41 -6.98
C SER A 328 -17.99 26.20 -7.13
N ALA A 329 -16.70 26.50 -6.94
CA ALA A 329 -15.67 25.76 -6.18
C ALA A 329 -15.05 24.42 -6.69
N LYS A 330 -13.76 24.53 -7.09
CA LYS A 330 -12.59 23.78 -6.60
C LYS A 330 -12.47 22.25 -6.82
N SER A 331 -12.77 21.71 -8.01
CA SER A 331 -12.19 20.41 -8.40
C SER A 331 -11.27 20.58 -9.60
N THR A 332 -10.11 19.92 -9.56
CA THR A 332 -9.23 19.80 -10.72
C THR A 332 -9.76 18.70 -11.64
N PHE A 333 -9.70 18.90 -12.95
CA PHE A 333 -10.03 17.86 -13.92
C PHE A 333 -8.87 16.89 -14.07
N THR A 334 -9.14 15.62 -14.39
CA THR A 334 -8.12 14.64 -14.77
C THR A 334 -7.35 15.22 -15.96
N PRO A 335 -6.07 15.58 -15.78
CA PRO A 335 -5.33 16.30 -16.81
C PRO A 335 -4.78 15.29 -17.80
N PHE A 336 -5.66 14.64 -18.55
CA PHE A 336 -5.32 13.56 -19.47
C PHE A 336 -4.21 13.97 -20.46
N GLU A 337 -4.20 15.24 -20.90
CA GLU A 337 -3.15 15.80 -21.76
C GLU A 337 -1.77 15.95 -21.08
N LEU A 338 -1.72 16.06 -19.75
CA LEU A 338 -0.47 16.13 -18.97
C LEU A 338 0.06 14.75 -18.61
N LEU A 339 -0.77 13.71 -18.63
CA LEU A 339 -0.37 12.31 -18.50
C LEU A 339 0.27 11.81 -19.81
N ARG A 340 1.33 12.49 -20.28
CA ARG A 340 2.03 12.11 -21.51
C ARG A 340 2.66 10.73 -21.36
N LEU A 341 1.93 9.73 -21.83
CA LEU A 341 2.43 8.37 -21.98
C LEU A 341 3.46 8.32 -23.13
N PRO A 342 4.37 7.34 -23.11
CA PRO A 342 5.29 7.10 -24.23
C PRO A 342 4.55 6.96 -25.56
N SER A 343 5.15 7.48 -26.64
CA SER A 343 4.58 7.33 -27.98
C SER A 343 4.63 5.87 -28.41
N LYS A 344 3.46 5.25 -28.63
CA LYS A 344 3.39 3.87 -29.14
C LYS A 344 4.15 3.73 -30.46
N SER A 345 3.99 4.66 -31.40
CA SER A 345 4.65 4.56 -32.71
C SER A 345 6.17 4.59 -32.59
N ALA A 346 6.71 5.46 -31.72
CA ALA A 346 8.16 5.53 -31.49
C ALA A 346 8.68 4.26 -30.80
N LEU A 347 7.92 3.70 -29.86
CA LEU A 347 8.29 2.43 -29.20
C LEU A 347 8.26 1.24 -30.19
N VAL A 348 7.26 1.18 -31.06
CA VAL A 348 7.18 0.15 -32.11
C VAL A 348 8.35 0.29 -33.08
N GLU A 349 8.66 1.50 -33.54
CA GLU A 349 9.82 1.76 -34.40
C GLU A 349 11.14 1.33 -33.74
N GLU A 350 11.30 1.59 -32.44
CA GLU A 350 12.52 1.24 -31.71
C GLU A 350 12.65 -0.26 -31.44
N PHE A 351 11.56 -0.94 -31.05
CA PHE A 351 11.63 -2.27 -30.45
C PHE A 351 11.05 -3.40 -31.30
N GLN A 352 10.16 -3.14 -32.26
CA GLN A 352 9.59 -4.20 -33.09
C GLN A 352 10.71 -4.89 -33.91
N GLY A 353 10.71 -6.22 -33.93
CA GLY A 353 11.73 -7.04 -34.58
C GLY A 353 12.99 -7.29 -33.75
N ARG A 354 13.17 -6.63 -32.59
CA ARG A 354 14.27 -6.93 -31.67
C ARG A 354 14.06 -8.25 -30.95
N LYS A 355 15.17 -8.90 -30.60
CA LYS A 355 15.16 -10.12 -29.80
C LYS A 355 15.03 -9.81 -28.30
N LEU A 356 14.44 -10.73 -27.54
CA LEU A 356 14.26 -10.55 -26.09
C LEU A 356 15.60 -10.41 -25.34
N ASP A 357 16.66 -11.08 -25.79
CA ASP A 357 18.00 -10.98 -25.22
C ASP A 357 18.68 -9.63 -25.49
N GLU A 358 18.21 -8.85 -26.46
CA GLU A 358 18.65 -7.48 -26.75
C GLU A 358 17.92 -6.43 -25.89
N LEU A 359 16.81 -6.81 -25.23
CA LEU A 359 16.07 -5.89 -24.38
C LEU A 359 16.83 -5.56 -23.10
N ARG A 360 16.69 -4.33 -22.63
CA ARG A 360 17.13 -3.95 -21.29
C ARG A 360 16.14 -4.51 -20.28
N THR A 361 16.66 -5.18 -19.26
CA THR A 361 15.88 -5.71 -18.14
C THR A 361 15.92 -4.76 -16.94
N PRO A 362 14.91 -4.83 -16.06
CA PRO A 362 13.72 -5.67 -16.14
C PRO A 362 12.72 -5.18 -17.21
N ALA A 363 12.06 -6.11 -17.91
CA ALA A 363 11.14 -5.81 -19.02
C ALA A 363 9.85 -6.64 -18.93
N LEU A 364 8.69 -5.99 -19.04
CA LEU A 364 7.40 -6.67 -19.06
C LEU A 364 7.07 -7.18 -20.46
N ILE A 365 6.93 -8.49 -20.59
CA ILE A 365 6.58 -9.15 -21.84
C ILE A 365 5.18 -9.75 -21.76
N LEU A 366 4.43 -9.68 -22.86
CA LEU A 366 3.10 -10.24 -23.00
C LEU A 366 2.99 -11.06 -24.27
N ASN A 367 2.58 -12.32 -24.14
CA ASN A 367 2.28 -13.19 -25.26
C ASN A 367 0.85 -12.93 -25.77
N ARG A 368 0.74 -12.31 -26.95
CA ARG A 368 -0.54 -11.92 -27.56
C ARG A 368 -1.37 -13.12 -27.98
N THR A 369 -0.74 -14.24 -28.35
CA THR A 369 -1.45 -15.48 -28.69
C THR A 369 -2.15 -16.04 -27.46
N ALA A 370 -1.42 -16.15 -26.33
CA ALA A 370 -1.98 -16.55 -25.05
C ALA A 370 -3.11 -15.62 -24.59
N PHE A 371 -2.89 -14.32 -24.71
CA PHE A 371 -3.90 -13.31 -24.37
C PHE A 371 -5.20 -13.48 -25.19
N ALA A 372 -5.08 -13.66 -26.50
CA ALA A 372 -6.22 -13.83 -27.40
C ALA A 372 -6.99 -15.13 -27.12
N GLU A 373 -6.28 -16.23 -26.83
CA GLU A 373 -6.91 -17.50 -26.44
C GLU A 373 -7.68 -17.38 -25.13
N ASN A 374 -7.08 -16.75 -24.12
CA ASN A 374 -7.72 -16.49 -22.84
C ASN A 374 -9.00 -15.66 -23.01
N CYS A 375 -8.96 -14.61 -23.84
CA CYS A 375 -10.14 -13.83 -24.20
C CYS A 375 -11.20 -14.68 -24.90
N SER A 376 -10.80 -15.49 -25.89
CA SER A 376 -11.72 -16.34 -26.64
C SER A 376 -12.37 -17.40 -25.76
N HIS A 377 -11.68 -17.93 -24.76
CA HIS A 377 -12.21 -18.94 -23.86
C HIS A 377 -13.40 -18.41 -23.06
N VAL A 378 -13.22 -17.26 -22.39
CA VAL A 378 -14.31 -16.62 -21.62
C VAL A 378 -15.42 -16.12 -22.54
N ALA A 379 -15.09 -15.55 -23.72
CA ALA A 379 -16.10 -15.09 -24.66
C ALA A 379 -17.02 -16.23 -25.13
N LYS A 380 -16.47 -17.41 -25.46
CA LYS A 380 -17.24 -18.60 -25.85
C LYS A 380 -18.12 -19.11 -24.71
N ALA A 381 -17.62 -19.09 -23.48
CA ALA A 381 -18.39 -19.53 -22.33
C ALA A 381 -19.57 -18.60 -22.03
N VAL A 382 -19.35 -17.29 -22.06
CA VAL A 382 -20.41 -16.29 -21.91
C VAL A 382 -21.47 -16.44 -23.02
N GLU A 383 -21.03 -16.62 -24.26
CA GLU A 383 -21.92 -16.81 -25.41
C GLU A 383 -22.75 -18.10 -25.28
N ALA A 384 -22.14 -19.21 -24.86
CA ALA A 384 -22.82 -20.48 -24.64
C ALA A 384 -23.89 -20.38 -23.53
N LEU A 385 -23.66 -19.55 -22.52
CA LEU A 385 -24.62 -19.27 -21.45
C LEU A 385 -25.66 -18.21 -21.83
N GLY A 386 -25.52 -17.54 -22.98
CA GLY A 386 -26.42 -16.47 -23.42
C GLY A 386 -26.41 -15.23 -22.50
N LEU A 387 -25.29 -14.98 -21.83
CA LEU A 387 -25.15 -13.89 -20.85
C LEU A 387 -24.52 -12.63 -21.43
N GLU A 388 -24.80 -11.49 -20.80
CA GLU A 388 -24.06 -10.25 -21.07
C GLU A 388 -22.70 -10.29 -20.35
N PHE A 389 -21.67 -9.71 -20.96
CA PHE A 389 -20.35 -9.59 -20.34
C PHE A 389 -19.82 -8.17 -20.42
N ARG A 390 -19.35 -7.71 -19.27
CA ARG A 390 -18.75 -6.41 -19.07
C ARG A 390 -17.29 -6.56 -18.67
N MET A 391 -16.40 -6.07 -19.51
CA MET A 391 -14.96 -6.29 -19.35
C MET A 391 -14.32 -5.22 -18.47
N HIS A 392 -13.54 -5.62 -17.47
CA HIS A 392 -12.78 -4.69 -16.65
C HIS A 392 -11.37 -4.45 -17.21
N VAL A 393 -11.08 -3.20 -17.60
CA VAL A 393 -9.85 -2.83 -18.33
C VAL A 393 -8.67 -2.41 -17.44
N LYS A 394 -8.75 -2.63 -16.13
CA LYS A 394 -7.77 -2.14 -15.12
C LYS A 394 -6.36 -2.68 -15.26
N ASN A 395 -6.13 -3.68 -16.12
CA ASN A 395 -4.77 -4.14 -16.41
C ASN A 395 -4.09 -3.23 -17.46
N GLY A 396 -4.72 -2.10 -17.78
CA GLY A 396 -4.15 -0.99 -18.53
C GLY A 396 -4.07 -1.20 -20.03
N THR A 397 -4.44 -2.36 -20.58
CA THR A 397 -4.21 -2.62 -22.01
C THR A 397 -5.38 -2.18 -22.87
N ARG A 398 -5.15 -1.18 -23.74
CA ARG A 398 -6.03 -0.80 -24.85
C ARG A 398 -6.56 -2.02 -25.62
N ILE A 399 -5.77 -3.09 -25.71
CA ILE A 399 -6.10 -4.29 -26.46
C ILE A 399 -7.09 -5.22 -25.78
N GLN A 400 -7.31 -5.12 -24.46
CA GLN A 400 -8.49 -5.72 -23.85
C GLN A 400 -9.78 -5.18 -24.48
N ALA A 401 -9.85 -3.87 -24.68
CA ALA A 401 -11.01 -3.28 -25.33
C ALA A 401 -11.03 -3.51 -26.86
N GLU A 402 -9.87 -3.74 -27.51
CA GLU A 402 -9.82 -4.15 -28.91
C GLU A 402 -10.15 -5.64 -29.13
N SER A 403 -10.01 -6.51 -28.13
CA SER A 403 -10.37 -7.94 -28.28
C SER A 403 -11.89 -8.17 -28.25
N VAL A 404 -12.68 -7.12 -28.03
CA VAL A 404 -14.14 -7.15 -28.14
C VAL A 404 -14.55 -7.47 -29.58
N SER A 405 -15.18 -8.63 -29.76
CA SER A 405 -15.73 -9.11 -31.03
C SER A 405 -17.23 -8.81 -31.22
N SER A 406 -17.89 -8.22 -30.21
CA SER A 406 -19.34 -7.93 -30.24
C SER A 406 -19.69 -6.87 -31.30
N PRO A 407 -20.61 -7.14 -32.24
CA PRO A 407 -21.10 -6.15 -33.20
C PRO A 407 -21.82 -4.96 -32.55
N ALA A 408 -22.33 -5.12 -31.32
CA ALA A 408 -22.99 -4.07 -30.55
C ALA A 408 -22.03 -3.31 -29.60
N GLY A 409 -20.74 -3.64 -29.64
CA GLY A 409 -19.76 -3.23 -28.65
C GLY A 409 -19.92 -3.96 -27.32
N ALA A 410 -18.97 -3.76 -26.41
CA ALA A 410 -19.01 -4.30 -25.05
C ALA A 410 -19.19 -3.18 -24.02
N GLY A 411 -19.83 -3.52 -22.89
CA GLY A 411 -19.74 -2.69 -21.70
C GLY A 411 -18.35 -2.81 -21.09
N LEU A 412 -17.75 -1.70 -20.69
CA LEU A 412 -16.44 -1.69 -20.04
C LEU A 412 -16.55 -1.24 -18.58
N ILE A 413 -15.61 -1.70 -17.75
CA ILE A 413 -15.41 -1.23 -16.37
C ILE A 413 -14.04 -0.59 -16.28
N VAL A 414 -14.02 0.64 -15.81
CA VAL A 414 -12.81 1.41 -15.54
C VAL A 414 -12.66 1.65 -14.05
N SER A 415 -11.45 1.50 -13.54
CA SER A 415 -11.10 1.82 -12.16
C SER A 415 -10.71 3.28 -11.95
N THR A 416 -10.32 3.98 -13.03
CA THR A 416 -9.78 5.35 -12.96
C THR A 416 -10.30 6.21 -14.13
N LEU A 417 -10.28 7.53 -13.96
CA LEU A 417 -10.67 8.47 -15.03
C LEU A 417 -9.68 8.47 -16.21
N PRO A 418 -8.35 8.32 -16.03
CA PRO A 418 -7.41 8.16 -17.15
C PRO A 418 -7.69 6.95 -18.04
N GLU A 419 -8.18 5.84 -17.49
CA GLU A 419 -8.66 4.70 -18.31
C GLU A 419 -9.88 5.10 -19.14
N ALA A 420 -10.82 5.82 -18.53
CA ALA A 420 -12.06 6.24 -19.18
C ALA A 420 -11.80 7.24 -20.32
N TRP A 421 -11.00 8.27 -20.08
CA TRP A 421 -10.51 9.21 -21.10
C TRP A 421 -9.65 8.51 -22.14
N GLY A 422 -8.83 7.55 -21.72
CA GLY A 422 -8.05 6.71 -22.62
C GLY A 422 -8.92 5.98 -23.63
N ILE A 423 -10.05 5.42 -23.19
CA ILE A 423 -11.04 4.80 -24.08
C ILE A 423 -11.65 5.85 -25.01
N ALA A 424 -12.07 7.00 -24.48
CA ALA A 424 -12.68 8.08 -25.25
C ALA A 424 -11.77 8.63 -26.37
N GLU A 425 -10.45 8.64 -26.18
CA GLU A 425 -9.48 9.15 -27.16
C GLU A 425 -8.83 8.06 -28.03
N SER A 426 -9.15 6.78 -27.80
CA SER A 426 -8.48 5.65 -28.47
C SER A 426 -9.01 5.31 -29.87
N GLY A 427 -10.16 5.87 -30.27
CA GLY A 427 -10.90 5.45 -31.47
C GLY A 427 -11.83 4.26 -31.26
N LEU A 428 -11.85 3.66 -30.06
CA LEU A 428 -12.67 2.47 -29.75
C LEU A 428 -14.18 2.76 -29.77
N VAL A 429 -14.56 3.97 -29.33
CA VAL A 429 -15.93 4.45 -29.34
C VAL A 429 -16.42 4.64 -30.77
N GLU A 430 -15.63 5.31 -31.61
CA GLU A 430 -15.91 5.56 -33.02
C GLU A 430 -15.95 4.26 -33.83
N ALA A 431 -15.14 3.27 -33.46
CA ALA A 431 -15.14 1.94 -34.07
C ALA A 431 -16.33 1.06 -33.63
N GLY A 432 -17.25 1.58 -32.79
CA GLY A 432 -18.42 0.85 -32.31
C GLY A 432 -18.10 -0.32 -31.35
N ARG A 433 -16.91 -0.32 -30.73
CA ARG A 433 -16.46 -1.41 -29.86
C ARG A 433 -16.90 -1.25 -28.40
N VAL A 434 -17.35 -0.05 -28.03
CA VAL A 434 -17.77 0.29 -26.67
C VAL A 434 -19.25 0.64 -26.69
N LYS A 435 -20.02 0.01 -25.78
CA LYS A 435 -21.45 0.29 -25.58
C LYS A 435 -21.66 1.34 -24.50
N ASP A 436 -20.96 1.18 -23.39
CA ASP A 436 -21.02 2.04 -22.21
C ASP A 436 -19.77 1.81 -21.33
N ILE A 437 -19.52 2.72 -20.39
CA ILE A 437 -18.47 2.58 -19.38
C ILE A 437 -19.10 2.67 -17.99
N LEU A 438 -18.68 1.79 -17.09
CA LEU A 438 -18.96 1.86 -15.66
C LEU A 438 -17.70 2.25 -14.89
N TYR A 439 -17.74 3.40 -14.20
CA TYR A 439 -16.72 3.76 -13.23
C TYR A 439 -16.93 2.96 -11.93
N SER A 440 -16.00 2.05 -11.61
CA SER A 440 -16.22 1.01 -10.59
C SER A 440 -15.99 1.40 -9.14
N MET A 441 -15.67 2.67 -8.87
CA MET A 441 -15.57 3.16 -7.51
C MET A 441 -16.87 3.86 -7.13
N PRO A 442 -17.38 3.67 -5.90
CA PRO A 442 -18.44 4.52 -5.37
C PRO A 442 -18.08 5.99 -5.58
N VAL A 443 -18.94 6.70 -6.30
CA VAL A 443 -18.57 7.98 -6.90
C VAL A 443 -18.44 9.08 -5.85
N ALA A 444 -17.33 9.82 -5.92
CA ALA A 444 -17.12 11.00 -5.10
C ALA A 444 -17.54 12.27 -5.86
N ALA A 445 -18.03 13.27 -5.12
CA ALA A 445 -18.63 14.48 -5.69
C ALA A 445 -17.66 15.34 -6.52
N ASP A 446 -16.36 15.20 -6.27
CA ASP A 446 -15.27 15.88 -6.98
C ASP A 446 -15.14 15.48 -8.46
N LYS A 447 -15.71 14.34 -8.85
CA LYS A 447 -15.59 13.76 -10.21
C LYS A 447 -16.77 14.08 -11.13
N MET A 448 -17.79 14.78 -10.62
CA MET A 448 -19.06 14.95 -11.35
C MET A 448 -18.91 15.77 -12.64
N GLU A 449 -18.14 16.86 -12.61
CA GLU A 449 -17.89 17.66 -13.82
C GLU A 449 -17.10 16.88 -14.86
N ASP A 450 -16.09 16.12 -14.43
CA ASP A 450 -15.22 15.31 -15.29
C ASP A 450 -16.00 14.16 -15.96
N LEU A 451 -16.75 13.39 -15.17
CA LEU A 451 -17.64 12.33 -15.68
C LEU A 451 -18.72 12.87 -16.63
N THR A 452 -19.16 14.12 -16.45
CA THR A 452 -20.10 14.78 -17.37
C THR A 452 -19.41 15.10 -18.70
N ALA A 453 -18.23 15.72 -18.65
CA ALA A 453 -17.45 16.04 -19.84
C ALA A 453 -17.05 14.78 -20.62
N LEU A 454 -16.70 13.70 -19.92
CA LEU A 454 -16.40 12.40 -20.52
C LEU A 454 -17.62 11.82 -21.26
N GLU A 455 -18.80 11.85 -20.63
CA GLU A 455 -20.03 11.36 -21.25
C GLU A 455 -20.40 12.16 -22.51
N GLU A 456 -20.22 13.48 -22.47
CA GLU A 456 -20.42 14.36 -23.63
C GLU A 456 -19.42 14.07 -24.76
N LYS A 457 -18.15 13.83 -24.42
CA LYS A 457 -17.09 13.45 -25.36
C LYS A 457 -17.41 12.12 -26.04
N MET A 458 -17.76 11.10 -25.26
CA MET A 458 -18.00 9.74 -25.76
C MET A 458 -19.33 9.62 -26.50
N ARG A 459 -20.34 10.44 -26.15
CA ARG A 459 -21.72 10.30 -26.61
C ARG A 459 -22.33 8.91 -26.35
N LEU A 460 -21.81 8.22 -25.33
CA LEU A 460 -22.27 6.92 -24.84
C LEU A 460 -22.54 7.02 -23.33
N PRO A 461 -23.37 6.15 -22.74
CA PRO A 461 -23.61 6.16 -21.31
C PRO A 461 -22.33 6.00 -20.48
N VAL A 462 -22.15 6.90 -19.50
CA VAL A 462 -21.15 6.76 -18.44
C VAL A 462 -21.89 6.51 -17.13
N LEU A 463 -21.80 5.28 -16.64
CA LEU A 463 -22.44 4.79 -15.43
C LEU A 463 -21.51 4.94 -14.22
N VAL A 464 -22.11 5.13 -13.05
CA VAL A 464 -21.39 5.28 -11.77
C VAL A 464 -21.82 4.23 -10.76
N MET A 465 -20.98 3.95 -9.77
CA MET A 465 -21.37 3.13 -8.61
C MET A 465 -21.77 3.99 -7.42
N VAL A 466 -22.75 3.52 -6.65
CA VAL A 466 -23.17 4.12 -5.38
C VAL A 466 -23.40 3.05 -4.32
N ASP A 467 -23.13 3.38 -3.07
CA ASP A 467 -23.42 2.60 -1.87
C ASP A 467 -23.77 3.45 -0.65
N HIS A 468 -23.89 4.78 -0.80
CA HIS A 468 -24.24 5.66 0.31
C HIS A 468 -25.21 6.79 -0.13
N PRO A 469 -26.24 7.15 0.66
CA PRO A 469 -27.22 8.18 0.29
C PRO A 469 -26.61 9.53 -0.10
N THR A 470 -25.52 9.94 0.55
CA THR A 470 -24.79 11.18 0.22
C THR A 470 -24.28 11.21 -1.22
N GLN A 471 -23.93 10.07 -1.81
CA GLN A 471 -23.49 10.00 -3.20
C GLN A 471 -24.67 10.29 -4.15
N ILE A 472 -25.87 9.77 -3.84
CA ILE A 472 -27.09 10.09 -4.59
C ILE A 472 -27.43 11.58 -4.49
N GLN A 473 -27.31 12.17 -3.31
CA GLN A 473 -27.50 13.61 -3.13
C GLN A 473 -26.50 14.43 -3.98
N ALA A 474 -25.25 13.99 -4.04
CA ALA A 474 -24.22 14.61 -4.89
C ALA A 474 -24.57 14.48 -6.38
N LEU A 475 -25.07 13.32 -6.83
CA LEU A 475 -25.55 13.11 -8.20
C LEU A 475 -26.72 14.04 -8.54
N THR A 476 -27.72 14.15 -7.66
CA THR A 476 -28.87 15.04 -7.84
C THR A 476 -28.44 16.52 -7.90
N LYS A 477 -27.52 16.93 -7.02
CA LYS A 477 -26.96 18.28 -7.04
C LYS A 477 -26.21 18.55 -8.34
N ALA A 478 -25.36 17.62 -8.79
CA ALA A 478 -24.62 17.74 -10.04
C ALA A 478 -25.53 17.75 -11.26
N HIS A 479 -26.59 16.94 -11.28
CA HIS A 479 -27.61 16.94 -12.34
C HIS A 479 -28.22 18.34 -12.53
N LYS A 480 -28.68 18.97 -11.43
CA LYS A 480 -29.25 20.32 -11.45
C LYS A 480 -28.22 21.38 -11.84
N ALA A 481 -27.01 21.29 -11.30
CA ALA A 481 -25.96 22.28 -11.53
C ALA A 481 -25.40 22.25 -12.95
N LEU A 482 -25.28 21.06 -13.55
CA LEU A 482 -24.68 20.86 -14.87
C LEU A 482 -25.71 20.77 -16.00
N GLY A 483 -27.00 20.64 -15.67
CA GLY A 483 -28.08 20.54 -16.66
C GLY A 483 -27.99 19.29 -17.54
N ARG A 484 -27.38 18.21 -17.02
CA ARG A 484 -27.18 16.95 -17.74
C ARG A 484 -28.40 16.04 -17.68
N LYS A 485 -28.41 14.99 -18.50
CA LYS A 485 -29.38 13.88 -18.39
C LYS A 485 -29.25 13.14 -17.04
N PRO A 486 -30.25 12.33 -16.63
CA PRO A 486 -30.18 11.57 -15.37
C PRO A 486 -28.92 10.70 -15.31
N TRP A 487 -28.33 10.58 -14.13
CA TRP A 487 -27.19 9.68 -13.90
C TRP A 487 -27.67 8.24 -13.86
N LYS A 488 -27.06 7.37 -14.65
CA LYS A 488 -27.27 5.92 -14.52
C LYS A 488 -26.32 5.36 -13.48
N CYS A 489 -26.85 4.66 -12.47
CA CYS A 489 -26.02 4.11 -11.39
C CYS A 489 -26.27 2.63 -11.10
N PHE A 490 -25.22 1.94 -10.67
CA PHE A 490 -25.31 0.65 -10.02
C PHE A 490 -25.22 0.82 -8.50
N VAL A 491 -26.07 0.11 -7.76
CA VAL A 491 -25.93 -0.03 -6.31
C VAL A 491 -24.90 -1.12 -6.02
N LYS A 492 -23.80 -0.77 -5.35
CA LYS A 492 -22.76 -1.72 -4.97
C LYS A 492 -23.23 -2.51 -3.76
N ILE A 493 -23.26 -3.84 -3.90
CA ILE A 493 -23.66 -4.77 -2.84
C ILE A 493 -22.43 -5.46 -2.24
N ASN A 494 -22.42 -5.56 -0.91
CA ASN A 494 -21.42 -6.29 -0.13
C ASN A 494 -21.96 -7.68 0.25
N GLY A 495 -21.43 -8.73 -0.40
CA GLY A 495 -21.73 -10.13 -0.07
C GLY A 495 -20.73 -10.79 0.88
N GLY A 496 -20.08 -10.03 1.77
CA GLY A 496 -19.24 -10.56 2.86
C GLY A 496 -17.74 -10.27 2.72
N GLY A 497 -17.28 -9.80 1.57
CA GLY A 497 -15.88 -9.40 1.37
C GLY A 497 -15.49 -8.12 2.12
N ASN A 498 -16.46 -7.34 2.60
CA ASN A 498 -16.27 -6.13 3.42
C ASN A 498 -15.29 -5.10 2.82
N ARG A 499 -15.22 -5.03 1.49
CA ARG A 499 -14.38 -4.07 0.75
C ARG A 499 -15.12 -2.75 0.49
N ALA A 500 -16.34 -2.84 -0.03
CA ALA A 500 -17.23 -1.73 -0.38
C ALA A 500 -18.65 -2.29 -0.59
N GLY A 501 -19.64 -1.41 -0.69
CA GLY A 501 -21.04 -1.78 -0.89
C GLY A 501 -21.83 -1.98 0.40
N VAL A 502 -23.15 -1.97 0.24
CA VAL A 502 -24.12 -2.20 1.32
C VAL A 502 -24.56 -3.65 1.34
N ARG A 503 -24.84 -4.21 2.52
CA ARG A 503 -25.31 -5.59 2.64
C ARG A 503 -26.70 -5.74 2.02
N PRO A 504 -27.01 -6.91 1.43
CA PRO A 504 -28.39 -7.19 1.01
C PRO A 504 -29.32 -7.15 2.21
N GLU A 505 -30.57 -6.72 1.99
CA GLU A 505 -31.65 -6.75 3.00
C GLU A 505 -31.36 -5.95 4.28
N SER A 506 -30.46 -4.95 4.22
CA SER A 506 -30.08 -4.14 5.38
C SER A 506 -30.75 -2.75 5.39
N ASP A 507 -30.78 -2.13 6.58
CA ASP A 507 -31.29 -0.76 6.74
C ASP A 507 -30.47 0.25 5.93
N GLU A 508 -29.14 0.03 5.81
CA GLU A 508 -28.27 0.87 4.98
C GLU A 508 -28.63 0.78 3.49
N LEU A 509 -28.90 -0.42 2.97
CA LEU A 509 -29.43 -0.58 1.61
C LEU A 509 -30.80 0.10 1.50
N GLY A 510 -31.65 0.00 2.51
CA GLY A 510 -32.93 0.70 2.57
C GLY A 510 -32.77 2.21 2.39
N ALA A 511 -31.85 2.83 3.13
CA ALA A 511 -31.57 4.26 3.04
C ALA A 511 -31.03 4.67 1.64
N VAL A 512 -30.19 3.83 1.02
CA VAL A 512 -29.71 4.05 -0.36
C VAL A 512 -30.87 4.00 -1.35
N LEU A 513 -31.74 3.01 -1.24
CA LEU A 513 -32.90 2.84 -2.12
C LEU A 513 -33.93 3.96 -1.96
N ASP A 514 -34.19 4.42 -0.73
CA ASP A 514 -35.08 5.55 -0.46
C ASP A 514 -34.52 6.84 -1.12
N ALA A 515 -33.21 7.06 -1.02
CA ALA A 515 -32.55 8.17 -1.70
C ALA A 515 -32.64 8.07 -3.24
N ILE A 516 -32.44 6.87 -3.79
CA ILE A 516 -32.59 6.60 -5.23
C ILE A 516 -34.02 6.88 -5.69
N GLN A 517 -35.03 6.38 -5.00
CA GLN A 517 -36.43 6.57 -5.36
C GLN A 517 -36.81 8.07 -5.39
N GLY A 518 -36.32 8.85 -4.42
CA GLY A 518 -36.45 10.31 -4.44
C GLY A 518 -35.77 10.94 -5.66
N ALA A 519 -34.52 10.56 -5.93
CA ALA A 519 -33.74 11.09 -7.05
C ALA A 519 -34.28 10.70 -8.45
N GLU A 520 -34.89 9.51 -8.59
CA GLU A 520 -35.60 9.05 -9.80
C GLU A 520 -36.88 9.85 -10.03
N SER A 521 -37.64 10.14 -8.96
CA SER A 521 -38.84 10.98 -9.03
C SER A 521 -38.53 12.42 -9.47
N GLU A 522 -37.33 12.91 -9.15
CA GLU A 522 -36.81 14.20 -9.63
C GLU A 522 -36.21 14.14 -11.05
N GLY A 523 -36.08 12.95 -11.65
CA GLY A 523 -35.44 12.75 -12.95
C GLY A 523 -33.92 12.97 -12.93
N SER A 524 -33.28 12.86 -11.77
CA SER A 524 -31.84 13.13 -11.60
C SER A 524 -30.96 11.89 -11.64
N VAL A 525 -31.52 10.73 -11.31
CA VAL A 525 -30.86 9.42 -11.29
C VAL A 525 -31.78 8.40 -11.97
N GLU A 526 -31.20 7.33 -12.52
CA GLU A 526 -31.87 6.13 -13.03
C GLU A 526 -31.08 4.90 -12.54
N MET A 527 -31.71 4.01 -11.77
CA MET A 527 -31.02 2.82 -11.26
C MET A 527 -30.86 1.76 -12.34
N ALA A 528 -29.62 1.52 -12.77
CA ALA A 528 -29.27 0.48 -13.75
C ALA A 528 -29.37 -0.93 -13.16
N GLY A 529 -29.07 -1.08 -11.86
CA GLY A 529 -29.25 -2.32 -11.12
C GLY A 529 -28.25 -2.49 -9.98
N PHE A 530 -27.88 -3.74 -9.71
CA PHE A 530 -27.05 -4.14 -8.58
C PHE A 530 -25.73 -4.73 -9.06
N TYR A 531 -24.64 -4.34 -8.41
CA TYR A 531 -23.30 -4.80 -8.74
C TYR A 531 -22.64 -5.40 -7.50
N SER A 532 -22.15 -6.63 -7.59
CA SER A 532 -21.30 -7.26 -6.56
C SER A 532 -19.93 -7.59 -7.14
N HIS A 533 -18.93 -7.78 -6.27
CA HIS A 533 -17.65 -8.38 -6.68
C HIS A 533 -17.09 -9.24 -5.55
N PHE A 534 -17.16 -10.56 -5.71
CA PHE A 534 -16.66 -11.53 -4.74
C PHE A 534 -15.15 -11.72 -4.86
N GLY A 535 -14.39 -10.72 -4.39
CA GLY A 535 -12.93 -10.80 -4.31
C GLY A 535 -12.43 -11.96 -3.44
N GLN A 536 -13.24 -12.46 -2.52
CA GLN A 536 -12.94 -13.66 -1.73
C GLN A 536 -12.77 -14.94 -2.59
N SER A 537 -13.29 -14.96 -3.83
CA SER A 537 -13.08 -16.08 -4.76
C SER A 537 -11.63 -16.29 -5.18
N TYR A 538 -10.72 -15.34 -4.96
CA TYR A 538 -9.29 -15.56 -5.17
C TYR A 538 -8.68 -16.55 -4.16
N ALA A 539 -9.41 -16.92 -3.11
CA ALA A 539 -9.02 -17.95 -2.14
C ALA A 539 -9.57 -19.35 -2.45
N SER A 540 -10.30 -19.53 -3.56
CA SER A 540 -10.83 -20.84 -3.98
C SER A 540 -9.74 -21.89 -4.14
N ASP A 541 -10.08 -23.16 -3.92
CA ASP A 541 -9.20 -24.30 -4.10
C ASP A 541 -9.80 -25.35 -5.06
N GLY A 542 -10.34 -24.88 -6.17
CA GLY A 542 -10.93 -25.70 -7.22
C GLY A 542 -12.31 -25.24 -7.66
N GLN A 543 -12.87 -26.01 -8.60
CA GLN A 543 -14.11 -25.69 -9.31
C GLN A 543 -15.30 -25.51 -8.36
N GLU A 544 -15.45 -26.39 -7.36
CA GLU A 544 -16.58 -26.39 -6.42
C GLU A 544 -16.60 -25.13 -5.54
N ASP A 545 -15.44 -24.73 -5.02
CA ASP A 545 -15.30 -23.51 -4.22
C ASP A 545 -15.65 -22.26 -5.04
N ALA A 546 -15.09 -22.15 -6.24
CA ALA A 546 -15.33 -21.00 -7.11
C ALA A 546 -16.78 -20.93 -7.60
N GLN A 547 -17.41 -22.09 -7.83
CA GLN A 547 -18.84 -22.17 -8.15
C GLN A 547 -19.69 -21.75 -6.95
N THR A 548 -19.34 -22.16 -5.73
CA THR A 548 -20.04 -21.74 -4.50
C THR A 548 -19.99 -20.22 -4.33
N PHE A 549 -18.82 -19.60 -4.56
CA PHE A 549 -18.72 -18.13 -4.55
C PHE A 549 -19.56 -17.49 -5.65
N PHE A 550 -19.58 -18.07 -6.84
CA PHE A 550 -20.38 -17.57 -7.95
C PHE A 550 -21.88 -17.60 -7.64
N GLU A 551 -22.40 -18.73 -7.18
CA GLU A 551 -23.82 -18.90 -6.79
C GLU A 551 -24.22 -17.96 -5.65
N GLY A 552 -23.36 -17.85 -4.62
CA GLY A 552 -23.58 -16.92 -3.52
C GLY A 552 -23.56 -15.45 -3.96
N GLU A 553 -22.77 -15.10 -4.97
CA GLU A 553 -22.76 -13.76 -5.55
C GLU A 553 -24.05 -13.43 -6.29
N VAL A 554 -24.55 -14.38 -7.09
CA VAL A 554 -25.85 -14.27 -7.78
C VAL A 554 -27.00 -14.16 -6.77
N GLU A 555 -26.98 -14.98 -5.71
CA GLU A 555 -27.97 -14.90 -4.64
C GLU A 555 -27.94 -13.55 -3.94
N CYS A 556 -26.73 -13.02 -3.68
CA CYS A 556 -26.53 -11.73 -3.01
C CYS A 556 -27.18 -10.56 -3.76
N VAL A 557 -26.93 -10.43 -5.07
CA VAL A 557 -27.55 -9.38 -5.89
C VAL A 557 -29.04 -9.63 -6.11
N SER A 558 -29.48 -10.90 -6.17
CA SER A 558 -30.89 -11.25 -6.29
C SER A 558 -31.68 -10.85 -5.04
N LYS A 559 -31.11 -11.07 -3.83
CA LYS A 559 -31.70 -10.61 -2.56
C LYS A 559 -31.80 -9.10 -2.49
N ALA A 560 -30.77 -8.37 -2.95
CA ALA A 560 -30.82 -6.91 -3.02
C ALA A 560 -31.94 -6.42 -3.96
N ALA A 561 -32.10 -7.04 -5.12
CA ALA A 561 -33.19 -6.77 -6.05
C ALA A 561 -34.58 -7.08 -5.45
N ALA A 562 -34.75 -8.24 -4.80
CA ALA A 562 -35.99 -8.59 -4.11
C ALA A 562 -36.33 -7.59 -3.00
N PHE A 563 -35.32 -7.17 -2.23
CA PHE A 563 -35.48 -6.14 -1.19
C PHE A 563 -35.92 -4.79 -1.78
N ALA A 564 -35.32 -4.36 -2.90
CA ALA A 564 -35.73 -3.13 -3.60
C ALA A 564 -37.17 -3.19 -4.11
N ARG A 565 -37.62 -4.33 -4.64
CA ARG A 565 -39.04 -4.55 -5.00
C ARG A 565 -39.96 -4.44 -3.80
N SER A 566 -39.56 -5.00 -2.66
CA SER A 566 -40.35 -4.91 -1.41
C SER A 566 -40.50 -3.46 -0.91
N LYS A 567 -39.57 -2.57 -1.27
CA LYS A 567 -39.61 -1.12 -1.04
C LYS A 567 -40.36 -0.34 -2.13
N GLY A 568 -40.92 -1.02 -3.14
CA GLY A 568 -41.74 -0.42 -4.19
C GLY A 568 -40.97 0.12 -5.40
N LEU A 569 -39.65 -0.08 -5.49
CA LEU A 569 -38.89 0.22 -6.71
C LEU A 569 -39.19 -0.83 -7.79
N LYS A 570 -39.10 -0.43 -9.06
CA LYS A 570 -39.43 -1.28 -10.21
C LYS A 570 -38.24 -1.44 -11.14
N GLY A 571 -37.99 -2.68 -11.56
CA GLY A 571 -37.04 -3.03 -12.60
C GLY A 571 -37.63 -2.92 -14.02
N PRO A 572 -36.97 -3.52 -15.04
CA PRO A 572 -35.92 -4.52 -14.91
C PRO A 572 -34.53 -3.95 -14.57
N TRP A 573 -33.74 -4.70 -13.81
CA TRP A 573 -32.38 -4.33 -13.42
C TRP A 573 -31.32 -5.26 -14.02
N VAL A 574 -30.11 -4.74 -14.16
CA VAL A 574 -28.92 -5.55 -14.42
C VAL A 574 -28.35 -6.03 -13.09
N LEU A 575 -28.21 -7.34 -12.93
CA LEU A 575 -27.50 -7.96 -11.81
C LEU A 575 -26.09 -8.31 -12.29
N SER A 576 -25.12 -7.47 -11.97
CA SER A 576 -23.74 -7.59 -12.44
C SER A 576 -22.88 -8.30 -11.38
N VAL A 577 -22.31 -9.44 -11.73
CA VAL A 577 -21.52 -10.31 -10.84
C VAL A 577 -20.23 -10.77 -11.51
N GLY A 578 -19.21 -11.11 -10.73
CA GLY A 578 -18.05 -11.81 -11.27
C GLY A 578 -16.69 -11.38 -10.74
N ALA A 579 -15.79 -12.34 -10.82
CA ALA A 579 -14.35 -12.23 -10.69
C ALA A 579 -13.76 -13.26 -11.65
N THR A 580 -12.47 -13.15 -11.99
CA THR A 580 -11.85 -14.11 -12.90
C THR A 580 -12.11 -15.58 -12.48
N PRO A 581 -11.93 -16.00 -11.21
CA PRO A 581 -12.19 -17.39 -10.81
C PRO A 581 -13.65 -17.80 -10.96
N THR A 582 -14.60 -16.94 -10.56
CA THR A 582 -16.04 -17.27 -10.63
C THR A 582 -16.55 -17.35 -12.07
N ILE A 583 -16.02 -16.53 -12.98
CA ILE A 583 -16.35 -16.61 -14.41
C ILE A 583 -15.85 -17.92 -15.03
N HIS A 584 -14.64 -18.36 -14.69
CA HIS A 584 -14.15 -19.66 -15.14
C HIS A 584 -14.97 -20.81 -14.56
N ALA A 585 -15.36 -20.72 -13.28
CA ALA A 585 -16.24 -21.73 -12.68
C ALA A 585 -17.61 -21.78 -13.36
N ALA A 586 -18.22 -20.62 -13.62
CA ALA A 586 -19.50 -20.52 -14.31
C ALA A 586 -19.46 -21.07 -15.75
N SER A 587 -18.29 -21.01 -16.40
CA SER A 587 -18.09 -21.53 -17.76
C SER A 587 -18.26 -23.06 -17.87
N SER A 588 -18.23 -23.76 -16.73
CA SER A 588 -18.44 -25.21 -16.65
C SER A 588 -19.90 -25.60 -16.39
N LEU A 589 -20.81 -24.63 -16.25
CA LEU A 589 -22.23 -24.88 -15.99
C LEU A 589 -22.99 -25.21 -17.28
N ASP A 590 -23.92 -26.16 -17.20
CA ASP A 590 -24.81 -26.51 -18.32
C ASP A 590 -25.91 -25.45 -18.56
N SER A 591 -26.18 -24.60 -17.57
CA SER A 591 -27.21 -23.57 -17.65
C SER A 591 -26.91 -22.40 -16.70
N THR A 592 -27.40 -21.21 -17.05
CA THR A 592 -27.34 -20.03 -16.19
C THR A 592 -28.12 -20.25 -14.89
N PRO A 593 -27.60 -19.83 -13.72
CA PRO A 593 -28.38 -19.85 -12.49
C PRO A 593 -29.70 -19.10 -12.64
N ASN A 594 -30.76 -19.62 -12.04
CA ASN A 594 -32.06 -18.94 -12.03
C ASN A 594 -31.95 -17.67 -11.18
N VAL A 595 -31.92 -16.52 -11.85
CA VAL A 595 -32.19 -15.23 -11.21
C VAL A 595 -33.69 -15.13 -10.96
N GLN A 596 -34.10 -14.65 -9.78
CA GLN A 596 -35.53 -14.50 -9.44
C GLN A 596 -36.21 -13.63 -10.50
N ALA A 597 -37.12 -14.26 -11.25
CA ALA A 597 -37.58 -13.78 -12.55
C ALA A 597 -38.70 -12.74 -12.44
N GLU A 598 -38.33 -11.46 -12.61
CA GLU A 598 -39.23 -10.37 -13.03
C GLU A 598 -38.58 -9.51 -14.14
N GLY A 599 -37.93 -10.15 -15.12
CA GLY A 599 -37.32 -9.47 -16.27
C GLY A 599 -35.91 -8.90 -16.05
N ASP A 600 -35.31 -9.12 -14.88
CA ASP A 600 -33.91 -8.76 -14.61
C ASP A 600 -32.95 -9.53 -15.52
N ARG A 601 -31.79 -8.93 -15.81
CA ARG A 601 -30.74 -9.50 -16.66
C ARG A 601 -29.48 -9.78 -15.84
N LEU A 602 -28.89 -10.95 -16.01
CA LEU A 602 -27.60 -11.30 -15.41
C LEU A 602 -26.47 -10.83 -16.33
N GLU A 603 -25.52 -10.08 -15.79
CA GLU A 603 -24.32 -9.62 -16.48
C GLU A 603 -23.08 -10.15 -15.72
N TYR A 604 -22.13 -10.71 -16.46
CA TYR A 604 -20.85 -11.14 -15.93
C TYR A 604 -19.79 -10.08 -16.07
N HIS A 605 -18.85 -10.01 -15.14
CA HIS A 605 -17.68 -9.15 -15.28
C HIS A 605 -16.38 -9.78 -14.79
N ALA A 606 -15.29 -9.56 -15.54
CA ALA A 606 -13.94 -9.98 -15.17
C ALA A 606 -12.89 -9.11 -15.85
N GLY A 607 -11.66 -9.13 -15.31
CA GLY A 607 -10.52 -8.37 -15.85
C GLY A 607 -9.25 -9.20 -16.05
N CYS A 608 -8.76 -9.87 -14.99
CA CYS A 608 -7.46 -10.56 -15.06
C CYS A 608 -7.45 -11.78 -16.00
N TYR A 609 -8.62 -12.36 -16.33
CA TYR A 609 -8.77 -13.57 -17.15
C TYR A 609 -8.00 -13.56 -18.47
N CYS A 610 -7.87 -12.39 -19.11
CA CYS A 610 -7.15 -12.24 -20.38
C CYS A 610 -5.63 -12.42 -20.24
N ILE A 611 -5.06 -12.16 -19.06
CA ILE A 611 -3.62 -12.22 -18.82
C ILE A 611 -3.24 -13.40 -17.93
N ASN A 612 -3.99 -13.62 -16.85
CA ASN A 612 -3.70 -14.56 -15.77
C ASN A 612 -2.34 -14.33 -15.07
N ASP A 613 -2.24 -14.80 -13.84
CA ASP A 613 -1.08 -14.68 -12.96
C ASP A 613 -1.07 -15.83 -11.95
N LEU A 614 -0.08 -15.88 -11.07
CA LEU A 614 -0.01 -16.94 -10.06
C LEU A 614 -1.21 -16.92 -9.11
N GLN A 615 -1.77 -15.75 -8.78
CA GLN A 615 -2.99 -15.67 -7.98
C GLN A 615 -4.14 -16.40 -8.68
N GLN A 616 -4.37 -16.15 -9.98
CA GLN A 616 -5.41 -16.83 -10.75
C GLN A 616 -5.16 -18.34 -10.83
N LEU A 617 -3.91 -18.75 -11.13
CA LEU A 617 -3.56 -20.16 -11.25
C LEU A 617 -3.73 -20.93 -9.93
N SER A 618 -3.41 -20.29 -8.80
CA SER A 618 -3.52 -20.89 -7.47
C SER A 618 -4.95 -21.20 -7.01
N THR A 619 -5.94 -20.77 -7.78
CA THR A 619 -7.34 -21.13 -7.54
C THR A 619 -7.70 -22.53 -8.00
N GLY A 620 -6.88 -23.15 -8.86
CA GLY A 620 -7.17 -24.45 -9.47
C GLY A 620 -8.26 -24.45 -10.55
N VAL A 621 -8.90 -23.30 -10.83
CA VAL A 621 -10.02 -23.19 -11.80
C VAL A 621 -9.59 -22.54 -13.11
N VAL A 622 -8.67 -21.58 -13.04
CA VAL A 622 -8.19 -20.85 -14.21
C VAL A 622 -7.19 -21.71 -14.97
N PRO A 623 -7.37 -21.92 -16.30
CA PRO A 623 -6.44 -22.75 -17.08
C PRO A 623 -5.01 -22.17 -17.07
N GLY A 624 -4.01 -23.06 -17.08
CA GLY A 624 -2.59 -22.80 -16.83
C GLY A 624 -1.85 -21.80 -17.75
N ARG A 625 -2.53 -21.13 -18.67
CA ARG A 625 -1.91 -20.27 -19.69
C ARG A 625 -1.86 -18.81 -19.24
N THR A 626 -0.72 -18.43 -18.67
CA THR A 626 -0.40 -17.04 -18.29
C THR A 626 0.26 -16.31 -19.45
N ALA A 627 -0.30 -15.17 -19.85
CA ALA A 627 0.18 -14.36 -20.98
C ALA A 627 1.34 -13.43 -20.60
N ILE A 628 1.55 -13.12 -19.31
CA ILE A 628 2.51 -12.09 -18.87
C ILE A 628 3.75 -12.69 -18.19
N ARG A 629 4.92 -12.10 -18.44
CA ARG A 629 6.16 -12.37 -17.70
C ARG A 629 6.96 -11.08 -17.49
N VAL A 630 7.77 -11.04 -16.44
CA VAL A 630 8.86 -10.07 -16.31
C VAL A 630 10.16 -10.77 -16.72
N LEU A 631 10.77 -10.28 -17.80
CA LEU A 631 12.13 -10.65 -18.20
C LEU A 631 13.13 -9.94 -17.28
N SER A 632 14.09 -10.68 -16.73
CA SER A 632 15.09 -10.17 -15.80
C SER A 632 16.46 -10.80 -16.05
N SER A 633 17.53 -10.05 -15.79
CA SER A 633 18.89 -10.57 -15.82
C SER A 633 19.32 -11.05 -14.44
N VAL A 634 19.99 -12.19 -14.39
CA VAL A 634 20.74 -12.62 -13.21
C VAL A 634 22.02 -11.80 -13.13
N VAL A 635 22.13 -10.95 -12.11
CA VAL A 635 23.23 -9.99 -11.97
C VAL A 635 24.28 -10.42 -10.93
N SER A 636 23.95 -11.38 -10.06
CA SER A 636 24.91 -11.95 -9.10
C SER A 636 24.50 -13.35 -8.65
N SER A 637 25.44 -14.08 -8.04
CA SER A 637 25.25 -15.42 -7.48
C SER A 637 25.88 -15.51 -6.09
N TYR A 638 25.22 -16.25 -5.19
CA TYR A 638 25.64 -16.43 -3.79
C TYR A 638 25.61 -17.93 -3.41
N PRO A 639 26.66 -18.69 -3.74
CA PRO A 639 26.70 -20.15 -3.51
C PRO A 639 26.48 -20.57 -2.06
N GLU A 640 27.05 -19.85 -1.08
CA GLU A 640 26.91 -20.17 0.35
C GLU A 640 25.46 -20.08 0.84
N ARG A 641 24.67 -19.17 0.26
CA ARG A 641 23.24 -19.01 0.55
C ARG A 641 22.34 -19.79 -0.41
N LYS A 642 22.93 -20.46 -1.41
CA LYS A 642 22.23 -21.14 -2.51
C LYS A 642 21.25 -20.20 -3.25
N GLU A 643 21.65 -18.95 -3.44
CA GLU A 643 20.80 -17.88 -3.98
C GLU A 643 21.41 -17.25 -5.22
N ALA A 644 20.58 -16.61 -6.04
CA ALA A 644 21.02 -15.68 -7.08
C ALA A 644 20.28 -14.34 -6.95
N LEU A 645 20.82 -13.29 -7.55
CA LEU A 645 20.22 -11.97 -7.59
C LEU A 645 19.85 -11.64 -9.01
N CYS A 646 18.64 -11.13 -9.21
CA CYS A 646 18.16 -10.62 -10.48
C CYS A 646 17.74 -9.14 -10.35
N ASP A 647 17.68 -8.45 -11.49
CA ASP A 647 17.32 -7.03 -11.58
C ASP A 647 15.80 -6.76 -11.56
N ALA A 648 14.98 -7.75 -11.20
CA ALA A 648 13.54 -7.59 -11.00
C ALA A 648 13.17 -7.53 -9.51
N GLY A 649 13.10 -6.31 -8.97
CA GLY A 649 12.60 -6.03 -7.62
C GLY A 649 11.11 -5.64 -7.58
N ALA A 650 10.72 -4.96 -6.49
CA ALA A 650 9.36 -4.47 -6.27
C ALA A 650 8.87 -3.47 -7.33
N LEU A 651 9.77 -2.67 -7.94
CA LEU A 651 9.39 -1.79 -9.05
C LEU A 651 9.21 -2.53 -10.38
N SER A 652 9.39 -3.85 -10.40
CA SER A 652 9.08 -4.70 -11.56
C SER A 652 7.95 -5.67 -11.30
N LEU A 653 7.90 -6.25 -10.10
CA LEU A 653 6.97 -7.31 -9.73
C LEU A 653 5.82 -6.84 -8.82
N SER A 654 5.90 -5.62 -8.28
CA SER A 654 5.15 -5.16 -7.09
C SER A 654 5.59 -5.86 -5.79
N LYS A 655 4.91 -5.56 -4.67
CA LYS A 655 5.07 -6.26 -3.38
C LYS A 655 3.91 -7.20 -3.06
N ASP A 656 3.04 -7.48 -4.03
CA ASP A 656 1.91 -8.40 -3.84
C ASP A 656 2.40 -9.83 -3.58
N ARG A 657 1.63 -10.58 -2.78
CA ARG A 657 1.92 -11.97 -2.39
C ARG A 657 0.62 -12.78 -2.50
N GLY A 658 0.73 -13.98 -3.05
CA GLY A 658 -0.38 -14.93 -3.20
C GLY A 658 -0.17 -16.22 -2.40
N ARG A 659 -0.97 -17.25 -2.73
CA ARG A 659 -0.79 -18.62 -2.19
C ARG A 659 0.54 -19.22 -2.62
N GLU A 660 1.00 -18.90 -3.84
CA GLU A 660 2.32 -19.30 -4.31
C GLU A 660 3.44 -18.64 -3.49
N PRO A 661 4.49 -19.35 -3.08
CA PRO A 661 5.56 -18.74 -2.29
C PRO A 661 6.36 -17.69 -3.07
N GLY A 662 6.65 -16.55 -2.42
CA GLY A 662 7.52 -15.49 -2.97
C GLY A 662 6.75 -14.39 -3.70
N PHE A 663 7.41 -13.76 -4.67
CA PHE A 663 6.93 -12.61 -5.46
C PHE A 663 6.78 -12.92 -6.96
N GLY A 664 7.15 -14.13 -7.37
CA GLY A 664 6.98 -14.61 -8.73
C GLY A 664 7.70 -15.94 -8.97
N GLN A 665 7.26 -16.68 -9.97
CA GLN A 665 7.77 -18.00 -10.32
C GLN A 665 8.61 -17.91 -11.59
N VAL A 666 9.83 -18.44 -11.59
CA VAL A 666 10.65 -18.47 -12.81
C VAL A 666 10.13 -19.60 -13.71
N SER A 667 9.78 -19.27 -14.95
CA SER A 667 9.15 -20.22 -15.89
C SER A 667 10.11 -20.90 -16.86
N ASN A 668 11.29 -20.32 -17.11
CA ASN A 668 12.27 -20.85 -18.06
C ASN A 668 13.53 -21.48 -17.39
N LYS A 669 13.57 -21.50 -16.05
CA LYS A 669 14.60 -22.17 -15.23
C LYS A 669 13.89 -22.83 -14.04
N ARG A 670 13.69 -24.14 -14.11
CA ARG A 670 12.92 -24.91 -13.13
C ARG A 670 13.55 -24.85 -11.75
N GLY A 671 12.69 -24.90 -10.73
CA GLY A 671 13.09 -24.89 -9.32
C GLY A 671 13.37 -23.51 -8.73
N TRP A 672 13.42 -22.44 -9.54
CA TRP A 672 13.70 -21.08 -9.06
C TRP A 672 12.42 -20.25 -8.91
N ARG A 673 12.39 -19.40 -7.88
CA ARG A 673 11.37 -18.37 -7.66
C ARG A 673 12.00 -17.09 -7.18
N VAL A 674 11.31 -15.96 -7.30
CA VAL A 674 11.72 -14.71 -6.64
C VAL A 674 11.24 -14.78 -5.19
N GLY A 675 12.10 -15.25 -4.28
CA GLY A 675 11.74 -15.45 -2.87
C GLY A 675 11.64 -14.17 -2.07
N ARG A 676 12.47 -13.16 -2.40
CA ARG A 676 12.51 -11.86 -1.70
C ARG A 676 12.74 -10.72 -2.69
N VAL A 677 12.21 -9.54 -2.37
CA VAL A 677 12.43 -8.33 -3.17
C VAL A 677 12.82 -7.13 -2.30
N SER A 678 13.74 -6.32 -2.80
CA SER A 678 13.90 -4.91 -2.43
C SER A 678 13.30 -4.03 -3.55
N GLN A 679 13.63 -2.74 -3.60
CA GLN A 679 13.08 -1.84 -4.63
C GLN A 679 13.39 -2.32 -6.07
N GLU A 680 14.67 -2.52 -6.40
CA GLU A 680 15.13 -2.95 -7.75
C GLU A 680 15.71 -4.39 -7.76
N HIS A 681 15.91 -4.98 -6.58
CA HIS A 681 16.63 -6.25 -6.43
C HIS A 681 15.67 -7.38 -6.13
N GLY A 682 15.72 -8.47 -6.92
CA GLY A 682 15.00 -9.72 -6.65
C GLY A 682 15.95 -10.84 -6.28
N ILE A 683 15.74 -11.51 -5.14
CA ILE A 683 16.53 -12.67 -4.73
C ILE A 683 15.83 -13.94 -5.21
N LEU A 684 16.51 -14.67 -6.09
CA LEU A 684 16.11 -15.98 -6.56
C LEU A 684 16.45 -17.03 -5.52
N THR A 685 15.44 -17.78 -5.09
CA THR A 685 15.53 -18.86 -4.10
C THR A 685 14.94 -20.14 -4.67
N HIS A 686 15.18 -21.28 -4.01
CA HIS A 686 14.62 -22.58 -4.34
C HIS A 686 14.38 -23.38 -3.04
N ASP A 687 13.58 -24.45 -3.12
CA ASP A 687 13.35 -25.34 -1.98
C ASP A 687 14.54 -26.27 -1.77
N GLU A 688 14.94 -26.45 -0.51
CA GLU A 688 16.04 -27.35 -0.17
C GLU A 688 15.74 -28.79 -0.60
N GLY A 689 16.72 -29.43 -1.23
CA GLY A 689 16.59 -30.81 -1.73
C GLY A 689 15.81 -30.97 -3.03
N SER A 690 15.26 -29.89 -3.60
CA SER A 690 14.55 -29.94 -4.89
C SER A 690 15.51 -29.88 -6.08
N GLU A 691 15.17 -30.61 -7.16
CA GLU A 691 15.84 -30.46 -8.45
C GLU A 691 15.67 -29.02 -8.97
N ARG A 692 16.75 -28.46 -9.51
CA ARG A 692 16.73 -27.13 -10.12
C ARG A 692 17.66 -27.06 -11.31
N ASP A 693 17.29 -26.25 -12.28
CA ASP A 693 18.17 -25.94 -13.40
C ASP A 693 19.33 -25.04 -12.92
N GLU A 694 20.49 -25.13 -13.57
CA GLU A 694 21.63 -24.27 -13.26
C GLU A 694 21.34 -22.81 -13.68
N ILE A 695 21.82 -21.87 -12.85
CA ILE A 695 21.67 -20.43 -13.09
C ILE A 695 23.03 -19.74 -13.03
N SER A 696 23.35 -18.98 -14.06
CA SER A 696 24.61 -18.24 -14.20
C SER A 696 24.38 -16.73 -14.24
N ILE A 697 25.40 -15.95 -13.85
CA ILE A 697 25.38 -14.50 -14.05
C ILE A 697 25.28 -14.21 -15.55
N GLY A 698 24.36 -13.33 -15.93
CA GLY A 698 24.02 -13.02 -17.32
C GLY A 698 22.84 -13.82 -17.88
N ASP A 699 22.39 -14.89 -17.20
CA ASP A 699 21.20 -15.62 -17.62
C ASP A 699 19.97 -14.70 -17.62
N ARG A 700 19.11 -14.87 -18.64
CA ARG A 700 17.79 -14.24 -18.71
C ARG A 700 16.76 -15.16 -18.08
N VAL A 701 16.06 -14.68 -17.06
CA VAL A 701 14.93 -15.38 -16.43
C VAL A 701 13.61 -14.72 -16.79
N GLN A 702 12.57 -15.52 -17.00
CA GLN A 702 11.20 -15.07 -17.22
C GLN A 702 10.37 -15.39 -15.98
N ILE A 703 9.81 -14.36 -15.35
CA ILE A 703 9.13 -14.46 -14.06
C ILE A 703 7.63 -14.27 -14.27
N ILE A 704 6.82 -15.28 -13.91
CA ILE A 704 5.37 -15.14 -13.78
C ILE A 704 5.09 -14.37 -12.49
N PRO A 705 4.45 -13.18 -12.54
CA PRO A 705 4.19 -12.40 -11.34
C PRO A 705 3.09 -13.00 -10.48
N GLN A 706 3.07 -12.61 -9.20
CA GLN A 706 1.95 -12.94 -8.29
C GLN A 706 0.63 -12.37 -8.76
N HIS A 707 0.63 -11.09 -9.15
CA HIS A 707 -0.57 -10.34 -9.50
C HIS A 707 -0.31 -9.43 -10.71
N ALA A 708 -0.84 -9.81 -11.87
CA ALA A 708 -0.58 -9.15 -13.15
C ALA A 708 -0.98 -7.67 -13.14
N CYS A 709 -2.10 -7.30 -12.52
CA CYS A 709 -2.58 -5.91 -12.50
C CYS A 709 -1.55 -4.96 -11.88
N LEU A 710 -0.96 -5.35 -10.74
CA LEU A 710 0.01 -4.52 -10.04
C LEU A 710 1.38 -4.55 -10.71
N THR A 711 1.77 -5.67 -11.31
CA THR A 711 2.98 -5.74 -12.16
C THR A 711 2.85 -4.83 -13.38
N CYS A 712 1.70 -4.78 -14.05
CA CYS A 712 1.45 -3.85 -15.16
C CYS A 712 1.52 -2.38 -14.70
N ALA A 713 1.02 -2.07 -13.51
CA ALA A 713 1.07 -0.72 -12.95
C ALA A 713 2.52 -0.21 -12.77
N CYS A 714 3.48 -1.10 -12.54
CA CYS A 714 4.90 -0.76 -12.44
C CYS A 714 5.56 -0.39 -13.78
N GLN A 715 4.98 -0.75 -14.93
CA GLN A 715 5.72 -0.81 -16.20
C GLN A 715 5.20 0.19 -17.24
N PRO A 716 6.03 1.09 -17.78
CA PRO A 716 5.57 2.19 -18.64
C PRO A 716 5.05 1.74 -20.01
N TRP A 717 5.46 0.55 -20.46
CA TRP A 717 4.96 -0.14 -21.66
C TRP A 717 5.15 -1.66 -21.51
N ILE A 718 4.61 -2.41 -22.45
CA ILE A 718 4.62 -3.88 -22.49
C ILE A 718 5.15 -4.30 -23.85
N TYR A 719 6.21 -5.11 -23.87
CA TYR A 719 6.71 -5.72 -25.10
C TYR A 719 5.84 -6.93 -25.44
N VAL A 720 5.43 -7.04 -26.70
CA VAL A 720 4.46 -8.04 -27.11
C VAL A 720 5.15 -9.07 -27.97
N ILE A 721 4.92 -10.34 -27.67
CA ILE A 721 5.45 -11.50 -28.42
C ILE A 721 4.30 -12.38 -28.90
N ASP A 722 4.57 -13.28 -29.84
CA ASP A 722 3.61 -14.28 -30.32
C ASP A 722 4.22 -15.69 -30.21
N ASP A 723 3.38 -16.73 -30.14
CA ASP A 723 3.86 -18.12 -30.13
C ASP A 723 4.66 -18.50 -31.37
N LYS A 724 4.39 -17.86 -32.50
CA LYS A 724 5.09 -18.13 -33.77
C LYS A 724 6.57 -17.75 -33.71
N ASP A 725 6.90 -16.73 -32.92
CA ASP A 725 8.28 -16.27 -32.69
C ASP A 725 8.36 -15.66 -31.28
N PRO A 726 8.46 -16.50 -30.23
CA PRO A 726 8.32 -16.06 -28.83
C PRO A 726 9.52 -15.24 -28.35
N GLU A 727 10.61 -15.22 -29.12
CA GLU A 727 11.85 -14.52 -28.78
C GLU A 727 11.98 -13.16 -29.47
N THR A 728 11.00 -12.74 -30.29
CA THR A 728 11.01 -11.47 -31.02
C THR A 728 9.85 -10.58 -30.61
N VAL A 729 10.11 -9.30 -30.39
CA VAL A 729 9.08 -8.30 -30.13
C VAL A 729 8.25 -8.07 -31.40
N ALA A 730 6.97 -8.41 -31.35
CA ALA A 730 6.00 -8.25 -32.42
C ALA A 730 5.26 -6.89 -32.39
N ASP A 731 5.07 -6.30 -31.21
CA ASP A 731 4.43 -4.98 -31.00
C ASP A 731 4.86 -4.42 -29.62
N VAL A 732 4.49 -3.17 -29.33
CA VAL A 732 4.63 -2.57 -28.00
C VAL A 732 3.32 -1.92 -27.58
N TRP A 733 2.84 -2.24 -26.38
CA TRP A 733 1.60 -1.68 -25.83
C TRP A 733 1.88 -0.67 -24.73
N VAL A 734 1.11 0.41 -24.71
CA VAL A 734 1.25 1.50 -23.74
C VAL A 734 -0.01 1.53 -22.88
N PRO A 735 0.11 1.25 -21.57
CA PRO A 735 -1.06 1.19 -20.70
C PRO A 735 -1.55 2.58 -20.25
N TRP A 736 -2.85 2.71 -20.00
CA TRP A 736 -3.38 3.87 -19.28
C TRP A 736 -3.02 3.80 -17.80
N LYS A 737 -2.58 4.91 -17.21
CA LYS A 737 -2.04 4.98 -15.85
C LYS A 737 -2.45 6.27 -15.13
N GLY A 738 -2.40 6.22 -13.80
CA GLY A 738 -2.63 7.37 -12.92
C GLY A 738 -4.08 7.52 -12.48
N TRP A 739 -4.42 8.71 -11.98
CA TRP A 739 -5.77 9.13 -11.57
C TRP A 739 -6.10 10.50 -12.14
#